data_AF-A0AA46YTP7-F1
#
_entry.id   AF-A0AA46YTP7-F1
#
_cell.length_a   1.000
_cell.length_b   1.000
_cell.length_c   1.000
_cell.angle_alpha   90.00
_cell.angle_beta   90.00
_cell.angle_gamma   90.00
#
_symmetry.space_group_name_H-M   'P 1'
#
loop_
_entity.id
_entity.type
_entity.pdbx_description
1 polymer ?
#
loop_
_entity_poly.entity_id
_entity_poly.type
_entity_poly.pdbx_seq_one_letter_code
_entity_poly.pdbx_strand_id
1 'polypeptide(L)'
;MSTDEGNSLVIIGNGFDLSLGIKSSYTDFLNYLLSSHNLRTTEEIYSFNKLFVQNFDGKCLNWCDFETIFEKQIIEVNQSTNSKELGYTKEFLINQINQDLQELEILFSEYLEKEFEAWQKNWIKIKADEHKKVNSFYEKLFEKANMIINFNYTASIENIFPNLDAAHIHGRLEEGNIIFGGGFSGSSLLDDTSVKGSTENDKLIRSKKNPKITEQRNKVLKKIDVQKFSSIFVLGHSIIGSDFIFLKPLFENAKKIYVFYYEQDYEEKFQFLVQNLEKNIVEKIELVPFFEVIIEKNKIIISREEVEDKDDYNAVSDSFNFPIPTDESNTFLNFEITTESFLVWKLKNLVINTNTSLKAIYNLLSKLPDDYIDNISDDFFNIRIKGQTDPLKRSDISALFKLPLFRKLFEKAKIFELSNCNIDLSDLSTLFEINNLKKIKIENNNIFFMDEVDNSFDLTSISNIEKIIMSNNEFVEETKGTENNKIKVDYPLLVTKTVMKTKILEIQDNTNLQISTSILEYFREIKEISISINSIGEKNVYLPHIERLELFVDENNDIQPLPKLMLNNKIKELRFGNFILNEKNNGEVGQDYEPMYLSTLFEKNGRKAILENIEVLEFNNCEIPGGVAVDIFVNIFRNDLSPKIKTDKEILFRDIMLESTHKFDSFIGTLIFNEEKKMKMLILREN
;
A
#
# COMPACT_ATOMS: atom_id res chain seq x y z
N MET A 1 20.84 -30.81 -18.55
CA MET A 1 19.47 -30.41 -18.95
C MET A 1 19.62 -29.02 -19.54
N SER A 2 19.41 -28.86 -20.84
CA SER A 2 19.41 -27.56 -21.49
C SER A 2 18.30 -26.72 -20.89
N THR A 3 18.64 -25.57 -20.30
CA THR A 3 17.68 -24.53 -19.95
C THR A 3 16.93 -24.17 -21.22
N ASP A 4 15.63 -24.42 -21.24
CA ASP A 4 14.73 -24.03 -22.32
C ASP A 4 14.65 -22.49 -22.27
N GLU A 5 15.64 -21.79 -22.85
CA GLU A 5 15.58 -20.34 -23.07
C GLU A 5 14.41 -20.10 -24.03
N GLY A 6 13.22 -19.94 -23.47
CA GLY A 6 11.97 -19.91 -24.22
C GLY A 6 11.93 -18.74 -25.19
N ASN A 7 11.50 -18.99 -26.43
CA ASN A 7 11.36 -17.95 -27.45
C ASN A 7 10.49 -16.78 -26.95
N SER A 8 10.97 -15.56 -27.13
CA SER A 8 10.28 -14.32 -26.77
C SER A 8 9.86 -13.50 -28.01
N LEU A 9 8.68 -12.89 -27.93
CA LEU A 9 8.17 -11.97 -28.94
C LEU A 9 7.94 -10.60 -28.30
N VAL A 10 8.48 -9.55 -28.88
CA VAL A 10 8.22 -8.16 -28.47
C VAL A 10 7.34 -7.48 -29.50
N ILE A 11 6.24 -6.89 -29.04
CA ILE A 11 5.31 -6.08 -29.83
C ILE A 11 5.46 -4.65 -29.34
N ILE A 12 5.72 -3.72 -30.26
CA ILE A 12 5.94 -2.30 -29.96
C ILE A 12 4.80 -1.50 -30.57
N GLY A 13 4.18 -0.63 -29.77
CA GLY A 13 3.16 0.34 -30.20
C GLY A 13 3.52 1.78 -29.84
N ASN A 14 2.65 2.72 -30.22
CA ASN A 14 2.94 4.16 -30.21
C ASN A 14 3.36 4.70 -28.84
N GLY A 15 2.91 4.07 -27.74
CA GLY A 15 3.37 4.38 -26.39
C GLY A 15 4.89 4.33 -26.24
N PHE A 16 5.57 3.43 -26.94
CA PHE A 16 7.03 3.41 -26.96
C PHE A 16 7.62 4.71 -27.52
N ASP A 17 7.13 5.20 -28.67
CA ASP A 17 7.53 6.48 -29.26
C ASP A 17 7.20 7.66 -28.33
N LEU A 18 6.01 7.65 -27.71
CA LEU A 18 5.60 8.66 -26.74
C LEU A 18 6.54 8.70 -25.53
N SER A 19 7.01 7.54 -25.04
CA SER A 19 7.97 7.46 -23.94
C SER A 19 9.35 8.04 -24.28
N LEU A 20 9.67 8.15 -25.56
CA LEU A 20 10.88 8.78 -26.08
C LEU A 20 10.70 10.28 -26.32
N GLY A 21 9.48 10.81 -26.13
CA GLY A 21 9.12 12.19 -26.40
C GLY A 21 8.72 12.46 -27.86
N ILE A 22 8.53 11.43 -28.68
CA ILE A 22 8.01 11.58 -30.05
C ILE A 22 6.49 11.67 -29.94
N LYS A 23 5.91 12.79 -30.37
CA LYS A 23 4.45 13.02 -30.35
C LYS A 23 3.73 12.25 -31.47
N SER A 24 3.73 10.92 -31.36
CA SER A 24 3.21 10.00 -32.37
C SER A 24 1.73 9.66 -32.22
N SER A 25 1.05 10.21 -31.20
CA SER A 25 -0.37 9.94 -30.98
C SER A 25 -1.27 10.66 -31.99
N TYR A 26 -2.43 10.08 -32.30
CA TYR A 26 -3.45 10.76 -33.11
C TYR A 26 -3.99 12.03 -32.44
N THR A 27 -3.98 12.08 -31.10
CA THR A 27 -4.32 13.28 -30.33
C THR A 27 -3.34 14.42 -30.56
N ASP A 28 -2.03 14.14 -30.53
CA ASP A 28 -1.00 15.16 -30.78
C ASP A 28 -1.09 15.69 -32.22
N PHE A 29 -1.29 14.79 -33.18
CA PHE A 29 -1.52 15.14 -34.57
C PHE A 29 -2.75 16.03 -34.75
N LEU A 30 -3.88 15.68 -34.13
CA LEU A 30 -5.09 16.50 -34.17
C LEU A 30 -4.81 17.90 -33.59
N ASN A 31 -4.18 17.98 -32.42
CA ASN A 31 -3.84 19.26 -31.80
C ASN A 31 -2.93 20.12 -32.70
N TYR A 32 -1.99 19.49 -33.42
CA TYR A 32 -1.17 20.13 -34.43
C TYR A 32 -2.01 20.67 -35.59
N LEU A 33 -2.95 19.87 -36.14
CA LEU A 33 -3.83 20.30 -37.22
C LEU A 33 -4.72 21.48 -36.81
N LEU A 34 -5.37 21.39 -35.65
CA LEU A 34 -6.22 22.46 -35.11
C LEU A 34 -5.44 23.78 -34.99
N SER A 35 -4.22 23.71 -34.48
CA SER A 35 -3.36 24.88 -34.29
C SER A 35 -2.82 25.43 -35.62
N SER A 36 -2.32 24.57 -36.50
CA SER A 36 -1.69 24.96 -37.77
C SER A 36 -2.68 25.52 -38.79
N HIS A 37 -3.92 25.03 -38.80
CA HIS A 37 -4.99 25.49 -39.69
C HIS A 37 -5.95 26.48 -39.01
N ASN A 38 -5.70 26.82 -37.73
CA ASN A 38 -6.50 27.73 -36.92
C ASN A 38 -8.00 27.33 -36.93
N LEU A 39 -8.28 26.03 -36.80
CA LEU A 39 -9.62 25.47 -36.73
C LEU A 39 -10.14 25.62 -35.29
N ARG A 40 -11.21 26.39 -35.10
CA ARG A 40 -11.73 26.77 -33.78
C ARG A 40 -13.13 26.23 -33.52
N THR A 41 -13.89 26.00 -34.58
CA THR A 41 -15.28 25.53 -34.48
C THR A 41 -15.41 24.09 -35.00
N THR A 42 -16.43 23.38 -34.50
CA THR A 42 -16.77 22.02 -34.95
C THR A 42 -17.03 22.00 -36.46
N GLU A 43 -17.70 23.03 -36.99
CA GLU A 43 -17.99 23.15 -38.41
C GLU A 43 -16.72 23.31 -39.27
N GLU A 44 -15.75 24.11 -38.80
CA GLU A 44 -14.45 24.27 -39.47
C GLU A 44 -13.68 22.95 -39.50
N ILE A 45 -13.66 22.22 -38.39
CA ILE A 45 -12.97 20.93 -38.26
C ILE A 45 -13.59 19.88 -39.20
N TYR A 46 -14.92 19.73 -39.15
CA TYR A 46 -15.63 18.78 -40.00
C TYR A 46 -15.55 19.15 -41.49
N SER A 47 -15.52 20.45 -41.81
CA SER A 47 -15.34 20.92 -43.20
C SER A 47 -13.91 20.69 -43.70
N PHE A 48 -12.92 20.70 -42.81
CA PHE A 48 -11.54 20.39 -43.13
C PHE A 48 -11.37 18.91 -43.49
N ASN A 49 -11.94 18.00 -42.71
CA ASN A 49 -11.99 16.57 -43.05
C ASN A 49 -13.17 15.88 -42.36
N LYS A 50 -13.96 15.10 -43.11
CA LYS A 50 -15.21 14.52 -42.59
C LYS A 50 -14.99 13.37 -41.60
N LEU A 51 -13.76 12.86 -41.47
CA LEU A 51 -13.42 11.85 -40.48
C LEU A 51 -13.21 12.44 -39.08
N PHE A 52 -13.21 13.75 -38.93
CA PHE A 52 -13.30 14.40 -37.61
C PHE A 52 -14.77 14.43 -37.15
N VAL A 53 -15.28 13.33 -36.58
CA VAL A 53 -16.65 13.25 -36.05
C VAL A 53 -16.67 13.42 -34.54
N GLN A 54 -17.67 14.18 -34.06
CA GLN A 54 -17.95 14.42 -32.66
C GLN A 54 -18.71 13.25 -32.03
N ASN A 55 -18.03 12.35 -31.31
CA ASN A 55 -18.69 11.47 -30.34
C ASN A 55 -18.26 11.88 -28.91
N PHE A 56 -19.25 12.08 -28.04
CA PHE A 56 -19.05 12.39 -26.63
C PHE A 56 -19.18 11.09 -25.83
N ASP A 57 -18.12 10.67 -25.16
CA ASP A 57 -18.08 9.43 -24.36
C ASP A 57 -18.55 9.62 -22.90
N GLY A 58 -19.03 10.82 -22.56
CA GLY A 58 -19.44 11.18 -21.20
C GLY A 58 -18.37 11.88 -20.37
N LYS A 59 -17.12 11.98 -20.84
CA LYS A 59 -16.02 12.69 -20.14
C LYS A 59 -15.28 13.67 -21.04
N CYS A 60 -15.02 13.30 -22.31
CA CYS A 60 -14.26 14.08 -23.28
C CYS A 60 -14.88 13.97 -24.69
N LEU A 61 -14.50 14.88 -25.61
CA LEU A 61 -14.83 14.73 -27.03
C LEU A 61 -13.80 13.78 -27.66
N ASN A 62 -14.24 12.64 -28.20
CA ASN A 62 -13.33 11.63 -28.74
C ASN A 62 -13.07 11.87 -30.24
N TRP A 63 -12.13 12.76 -30.53
CA TRP A 63 -11.75 13.17 -31.89
C TRP A 63 -10.61 12.33 -32.49
N CYS A 64 -10.12 11.31 -31.78
CA CYS A 64 -8.81 10.70 -32.06
C CYS A 64 -8.88 9.29 -32.66
N ASP A 65 -10.07 8.81 -33.02
CA ASP A 65 -10.28 7.47 -33.57
C ASP A 65 -10.80 7.52 -35.02
N PHE A 66 -9.96 8.04 -35.92
CA PHE A 66 -10.29 8.17 -37.35
C PHE A 66 -10.55 6.82 -38.01
N GLU A 67 -9.92 5.74 -37.53
CA GLU A 67 -10.08 4.40 -38.08
C GLU A 67 -11.48 3.85 -37.80
N THR A 68 -11.95 3.92 -36.54
CA THR A 68 -13.31 3.51 -36.19
C THR A 68 -14.36 4.41 -36.86
N ILE A 69 -14.11 5.73 -36.96
CA ILE A 69 -15.02 6.65 -37.66
C ILE A 69 -15.09 6.30 -39.15
N PHE A 70 -13.94 6.03 -39.79
CA PHE A 70 -13.87 5.59 -41.17
C PHE A 70 -14.68 4.31 -41.39
N GLU A 71 -14.48 3.28 -40.54
CA GLU A 71 -15.24 2.03 -40.61
C GLU A 71 -16.76 2.28 -40.53
N LYS A 72 -17.17 3.07 -39.53
CA LYS A 72 -18.58 3.39 -39.28
C LYS A 72 -19.22 4.11 -40.47
N GLN A 73 -18.55 5.12 -41.04
CA GLN A 73 -19.08 5.85 -42.20
C GLN A 73 -19.21 4.95 -43.43
N ILE A 74 -18.23 4.07 -43.69
CA ILE A 74 -18.30 3.10 -44.79
C ILE A 74 -19.50 2.17 -44.60
N ILE A 75 -19.73 1.66 -43.39
CA ILE A 75 -20.87 0.78 -43.08
C ILE A 75 -22.20 1.52 -43.26
N GLU A 76 -22.32 2.75 -42.73
CA GLU A 76 -23.54 3.56 -42.84
C GLU A 76 -23.93 3.83 -44.30
N VAL A 77 -22.95 4.16 -45.16
CA VAL A 77 -23.20 4.36 -46.60
C VAL A 77 -23.70 3.08 -47.26
N ASN A 78 -23.11 1.92 -46.93
CA ASN A 78 -23.54 0.65 -47.46
C ASN A 78 -24.96 0.27 -47.00
N GLN A 79 -25.24 0.38 -45.70
CA GLN A 79 -26.52 0.00 -45.07
C GLN A 79 -27.67 0.97 -45.37
N SER A 80 -27.40 2.19 -45.85
CA SER A 80 -28.43 3.17 -46.18
C SER A 80 -29.47 2.59 -47.16
N THR A 81 -30.70 2.39 -46.70
CA THR A 81 -31.81 1.83 -47.50
C THR A 81 -32.43 2.92 -48.36
N ASN A 82 -32.01 3.07 -49.62
CA ASN A 82 -32.80 3.73 -50.67
C ASN A 82 -32.34 3.34 -52.09
N SER A 83 -33.30 3.38 -53.03
CA SER A 83 -33.41 2.74 -54.36
C SER A 83 -32.16 2.57 -55.27
N LYS A 84 -32.28 1.66 -56.25
CA LYS A 84 -31.27 1.29 -57.28
C LYS A 84 -30.72 2.46 -58.13
N GLU A 85 -31.34 3.65 -58.12
CA GLU A 85 -30.85 4.85 -58.82
C GLU A 85 -29.67 5.54 -58.11
N LEU A 86 -29.30 5.12 -56.89
CA LEU A 86 -28.23 5.74 -56.07
C LEU A 86 -26.89 5.01 -56.04
N GLY A 87 -26.65 3.98 -56.86
CA GLY A 87 -25.35 3.28 -56.89
C GLY A 87 -24.17 4.22 -57.06
N TYR A 88 -24.29 5.19 -57.98
CA TYR A 88 -23.28 6.24 -58.20
C TYR A 88 -23.12 7.19 -57.01
N THR A 89 -24.19 7.48 -56.26
CA THR A 89 -24.12 8.37 -55.08
C THR A 89 -23.41 7.70 -53.92
N LYS A 90 -23.67 6.41 -53.69
CA LYS A 90 -22.95 5.63 -52.66
C LYS A 90 -21.47 5.50 -53.00
N GLU A 91 -21.15 5.17 -54.26
CA GLU A 91 -19.76 5.13 -54.74
C GLU A 91 -19.06 6.49 -54.59
N PHE A 92 -19.74 7.59 -54.91
CA PHE A 92 -19.20 8.94 -54.72
C PHE A 92 -18.88 9.24 -53.24
N LEU A 93 -19.78 8.90 -52.32
CA LEU A 93 -19.57 9.09 -50.88
C LEU A 93 -18.40 8.24 -50.35
N ILE A 94 -18.32 6.97 -50.76
CA ILE A 94 -17.20 6.09 -50.38
C ILE A 94 -15.87 6.61 -50.95
N ASN A 95 -15.85 7.06 -52.20
CA ASN A 95 -14.66 7.66 -52.78
C ASN A 95 -14.23 8.91 -52.02
N GLN A 96 -15.19 9.74 -51.58
CA GLN A 96 -14.88 10.91 -50.75
C GLN A 96 -14.30 10.51 -49.40
N ILE A 97 -14.91 9.56 -48.68
CA ILE A 97 -14.39 9.04 -47.41
C ILE A 97 -12.97 8.46 -47.59
N ASN A 98 -12.73 7.76 -48.70
CA ASN A 98 -11.41 7.22 -49.04
C ASN A 98 -10.37 8.32 -49.32
N GLN A 99 -10.77 9.40 -49.99
CA GLN A 99 -9.91 10.57 -50.23
C GLN A 99 -9.60 11.30 -48.92
N ASP A 100 -10.60 11.49 -48.06
CA ASP A 100 -10.46 12.12 -46.75
C ASP A 100 -9.45 11.35 -45.89
N LEU A 101 -9.47 10.01 -45.89
CA LEU A 101 -8.48 9.19 -45.17
C LEU A 101 -7.07 9.36 -45.76
N GLN A 102 -6.92 9.34 -47.09
CA GLN A 102 -5.63 9.51 -47.75
C GLN A 102 -5.02 10.89 -47.46
N GLU A 103 -5.83 11.94 -47.40
CA GLU A 103 -5.37 13.27 -47.02
C GLU A 103 -4.84 13.30 -45.58
N LEU A 104 -5.55 12.66 -44.64
CA LEU A 104 -5.07 12.54 -43.26
C LEU A 104 -3.76 11.75 -43.16
N GLU A 105 -3.58 10.70 -43.95
CA GLU A 105 -2.32 9.94 -44.01
C GLU A 105 -1.13 10.80 -44.46
N ILE A 106 -1.33 11.62 -45.50
CA ILE A 106 -0.30 12.53 -46.01
C ILE A 106 0.04 13.56 -44.94
N LEU A 107 -0.98 14.23 -44.37
CA LEU A 107 -0.79 15.23 -43.33
C LEU A 107 -0.13 14.65 -42.08
N PHE A 108 -0.49 13.42 -41.69
CA PHE A 108 0.13 12.74 -40.56
C PHE A 108 1.57 12.37 -40.85
N SER A 109 1.88 11.88 -42.05
CA SER A 109 3.25 11.58 -42.46
C SER A 109 4.14 12.83 -42.35
N GLU A 110 3.69 13.95 -42.91
CA GLU A 110 4.42 15.22 -42.86
C GLU A 110 4.59 15.75 -41.43
N TYR A 111 3.57 15.58 -40.59
CA TYR A 111 3.63 15.94 -39.17
C TYR A 111 4.64 15.08 -38.41
N LEU A 112 4.51 13.75 -38.53
CA LEU A 112 5.33 12.79 -37.82
C LEU A 112 6.79 12.86 -38.27
N GLU A 113 7.06 13.16 -39.54
CA GLU A 113 8.41 13.40 -40.05
C GLU A 113 9.08 14.57 -39.34
N LYS A 114 8.37 15.68 -39.12
CA LYS A 114 8.90 16.82 -38.38
C LYS A 114 9.20 16.47 -36.92
N GLU A 115 8.28 15.78 -36.25
CA GLU A 115 8.47 15.33 -34.86
C GLU A 115 9.63 14.34 -34.73
N PHE A 116 9.73 13.39 -35.66
CA PHE A 116 10.77 12.37 -35.65
C PHE A 116 12.14 12.95 -35.99
N GLU A 117 12.26 13.85 -36.96
CA GLU A 117 13.51 14.56 -37.23
C GLU A 117 13.99 15.38 -36.04
N ALA A 118 13.06 16.07 -35.36
CA ALA A 118 13.36 16.84 -34.16
C ALA A 118 13.88 15.93 -33.04
N TRP A 119 13.23 14.78 -32.86
CA TRP A 119 13.68 13.75 -31.93
C TRP A 119 15.05 13.19 -32.29
N GLN A 120 15.31 12.83 -33.56
CA GLN A 120 16.61 12.31 -34.00
C GLN A 120 17.76 13.28 -33.72
N LYS A 121 17.55 14.58 -33.98
CA LYS A 121 18.52 15.64 -33.64
C LYS A 121 18.79 15.70 -32.13
N ASN A 122 17.77 15.47 -31.31
CA ASN A 122 17.91 15.42 -29.85
C ASN A 122 18.57 14.11 -29.37
N TRP A 123 18.24 12.98 -29.98
CA TRP A 123 18.77 11.65 -29.65
C TRP A 123 20.29 11.60 -29.78
N ILE A 124 20.88 12.26 -30.78
CA ILE A 124 22.34 12.37 -30.93
C ILE A 124 22.97 13.02 -29.68
N LYS A 125 22.30 14.03 -29.10
CA LYS A 125 22.76 14.69 -27.88
C LYS A 125 22.59 13.78 -26.66
N ILE A 126 21.43 13.12 -26.54
CA ILE A 126 21.13 12.18 -25.45
C ILE A 126 22.15 11.03 -25.43
N LYS A 127 22.46 10.45 -26.59
CA LYS A 127 23.42 9.34 -26.73
C LYS A 127 24.85 9.74 -26.34
N ALA A 128 25.20 11.01 -26.49
CA ALA A 128 26.50 11.55 -26.10
C ALA A 128 26.56 12.00 -24.63
N ASP A 129 25.42 12.08 -23.94
CA ASP A 129 25.33 12.51 -22.55
C ASP A 129 25.62 11.34 -21.59
N GLU A 130 26.73 11.45 -20.84
CA GLU A 130 27.14 10.41 -19.89
C GLU A 130 26.18 10.25 -18.71
N HIS A 131 25.30 11.22 -18.45
CA HIS A 131 24.30 11.18 -17.40
C HIS A 131 23.00 10.49 -17.84
N LYS A 132 22.82 10.22 -19.14
CA LYS A 132 21.66 9.50 -19.67
C LYS A 132 22.05 8.08 -20.05
N LYS A 133 21.09 7.16 -19.95
CA LYS A 133 21.24 5.79 -20.46
C LYS A 133 19.89 5.21 -20.87
N VAL A 134 19.92 4.11 -21.60
CA VAL A 134 18.75 3.26 -21.79
C VAL A 134 18.50 2.50 -20.50
N ASN A 135 17.24 2.35 -20.11
CA ASN A 135 16.86 1.55 -18.96
C ASN A 135 17.26 0.09 -19.19
N SER A 136 17.95 -0.50 -18.21
CA SER A 136 18.60 -1.80 -18.37
C SER A 136 17.60 -2.95 -18.53
N PHE A 137 16.33 -2.71 -18.19
CA PHE A 137 15.22 -3.59 -18.57
C PHE A 137 15.13 -3.78 -20.09
N TYR A 138 15.07 -2.68 -20.84
CA TYR A 138 14.92 -2.73 -22.29
C TYR A 138 16.17 -3.26 -22.97
N GLU A 139 17.36 -2.94 -22.46
CA GLU A 139 18.62 -3.50 -22.95
C GLU A 139 18.57 -5.05 -22.93
N LYS A 140 18.22 -5.64 -21.78
CA LYS A 140 18.13 -7.10 -21.64
C LYS A 140 16.95 -7.71 -22.40
N LEU A 141 15.80 -7.02 -22.44
CA LEU A 141 14.62 -7.49 -23.17
C LEU A 141 14.91 -7.61 -24.66
N PHE A 142 15.49 -6.58 -25.26
CA PHE A 142 15.75 -6.56 -26.70
C PHE A 142 16.97 -7.40 -27.11
N GLU A 143 17.97 -7.56 -26.24
CA GLU A 143 19.09 -8.49 -26.46
C GLU A 143 18.61 -9.95 -26.62
N LYS A 144 17.60 -10.34 -25.84
CA LYS A 144 17.04 -11.71 -25.82
C LYS A 144 15.82 -11.91 -26.74
N ALA A 145 15.37 -10.86 -27.43
CA ALA A 145 14.17 -10.91 -28.27
C ALA A 145 14.40 -11.78 -29.52
N ASN A 146 13.62 -12.86 -29.69
CA ASN A 146 13.71 -13.70 -30.90
C ASN A 146 12.98 -13.07 -32.09
N MET A 147 12.01 -12.22 -31.80
CA MET A 147 11.18 -11.57 -32.79
C MET A 147 10.63 -10.25 -32.26
N ILE A 148 10.60 -9.25 -33.13
CA ILE A 148 10.08 -7.93 -32.83
C ILE A 148 9.07 -7.54 -33.92
N ILE A 149 7.87 -7.20 -33.51
CA ILE A 149 6.82 -6.63 -34.37
C ILE A 149 6.66 -5.18 -33.98
N ASN A 150 6.88 -4.27 -34.93
CA ASN A 150 6.74 -2.84 -34.70
C ASN A 150 5.48 -2.33 -35.40
N PHE A 151 4.54 -1.78 -34.63
CA PHE A 151 3.36 -1.10 -35.13
C PHE A 151 3.61 0.39 -35.36
N ASN A 152 4.73 0.92 -34.86
CA ASN A 152 5.08 2.32 -35.03
C ASN A 152 5.56 2.57 -36.46
N TYR A 153 5.32 3.79 -36.92
CA TYR A 153 5.74 4.25 -38.24
C TYR A 153 7.19 4.75 -38.25
N THR A 154 7.77 5.05 -37.09
CA THR A 154 9.13 5.58 -36.95
C THR A 154 10.17 4.47 -36.76
N ALA A 155 11.43 4.77 -37.08
CA ALA A 155 12.57 3.86 -36.86
C ALA A 155 13.23 4.07 -35.47
N SER A 156 12.46 4.57 -34.50
CA SER A 156 12.94 4.97 -33.17
C SER A 156 13.66 3.83 -32.44
N ILE A 157 13.09 2.62 -32.48
CA ILE A 157 13.64 1.44 -31.83
C ILE A 157 14.98 1.04 -32.45
N GLU A 158 15.13 1.09 -33.78
CA GLU A 158 16.38 0.77 -34.44
C GLU A 158 17.43 1.89 -34.27
N ASN A 159 17.02 3.14 -34.11
CA ASN A 159 17.94 4.22 -33.75
C ASN A 159 18.51 4.07 -32.33
N ILE A 160 17.75 3.49 -31.41
CA ILE A 160 18.21 3.17 -30.05
C ILE A 160 19.04 1.89 -30.04
N PHE A 161 18.60 0.86 -30.77
CA PHE A 161 19.24 -0.44 -30.86
C PHE A 161 19.58 -0.80 -32.33
N PRO A 162 20.74 -0.36 -32.86
CA PRO A 162 21.08 -0.43 -34.29
C PRO A 162 21.13 -1.82 -34.95
N ASN A 163 21.16 -2.90 -34.15
CA ASN A 163 21.25 -4.27 -34.64
C ASN A 163 19.91 -5.03 -34.57
N LEU A 164 18.82 -4.36 -34.22
CA LEU A 164 17.50 -4.99 -34.15
C LEU A 164 16.85 -5.10 -35.52
N ASP A 165 16.28 -6.27 -35.81
CA ASP A 165 15.47 -6.55 -37.00
C ASP A 165 13.99 -6.53 -36.60
N ALA A 166 13.40 -5.33 -36.64
CA ALA A 166 11.99 -5.10 -36.32
C ALA A 166 11.12 -5.20 -37.58
N ALA A 167 10.07 -6.03 -37.52
CA ALA A 167 9.11 -6.15 -38.61
C ALA A 167 8.04 -5.06 -38.51
N HIS A 168 8.12 -4.04 -39.37
CA HIS A 168 7.12 -2.97 -39.46
C HIS A 168 5.90 -3.43 -40.25
N ILE A 169 4.82 -3.78 -39.55
CA ILE A 169 3.65 -4.37 -40.20
C ILE A 169 2.66 -3.34 -40.76
N HIS A 170 2.83 -2.05 -40.42
CA HIS A 170 2.03 -0.92 -40.92
C HIS A 170 2.83 0.03 -41.83
N GLY A 171 4.03 -0.38 -42.26
CA GLY A 171 4.92 0.45 -43.05
C GLY A 171 5.81 1.36 -42.19
N ARG A 172 6.65 2.14 -42.88
CA ARG A 172 7.64 3.03 -42.31
C ARG A 172 7.49 4.41 -42.95
N LEU A 173 7.70 5.43 -42.14
CA LEU A 173 7.73 6.82 -42.58
C LEU A 173 8.79 7.05 -43.67
N GLU A 174 10.01 6.53 -43.46
CA GLU A 174 11.14 6.64 -44.41
C GLU A 174 10.85 6.04 -45.79
N GLU A 175 9.92 5.07 -45.85
CA GLU A 175 9.52 4.41 -47.09
C GLU A 175 8.30 5.05 -47.76
N GLY A 176 7.70 6.08 -47.13
CA GLY A 176 6.49 6.75 -47.60
C GLY A 176 5.30 5.80 -47.76
N ASN A 177 5.25 4.73 -46.96
CA ASN A 177 4.34 3.62 -47.17
C ASN A 177 3.50 3.26 -45.94
N ILE A 178 3.31 4.22 -45.03
CA ILE A 178 2.47 4.05 -43.85
C ILE A 178 1.04 3.70 -44.26
N ILE A 179 0.36 2.92 -43.42
CA ILE A 179 -1.03 2.52 -43.63
C ILE A 179 -1.86 2.92 -42.42
N PHE A 180 -2.85 3.79 -42.65
CA PHE A 180 -4.04 3.95 -41.82
C PHE A 180 -5.17 3.08 -42.35
N GLY A 181 -6.14 2.81 -41.48
CA GLY A 181 -7.45 2.37 -41.92
C GLY A 181 -8.09 1.37 -40.98
N GLY A 182 -9.35 1.09 -41.27
CA GLY A 182 -10.09 0.06 -40.55
C GLY A 182 -9.68 -1.37 -40.93
N GLY A 183 -10.06 -2.31 -40.07
CA GLY A 183 -10.07 -3.73 -40.37
C GLY A 183 -11.49 -4.23 -40.50
N PHE A 184 -12.00 -4.29 -41.74
CA PHE A 184 -13.28 -4.93 -42.02
C PHE A 184 -13.16 -6.46 -42.01
N SER A 185 -11.92 -6.96 -42.10
CA SER A 185 -11.59 -8.38 -42.09
C SER A 185 -11.59 -8.97 -40.67
N GLY A 186 -12.75 -9.44 -40.22
CA GLY A 186 -12.92 -10.20 -38.97
C GLY A 186 -14.20 -9.89 -38.21
N SER A 187 -14.88 -8.80 -38.56
CA SER A 187 -16.22 -8.51 -38.12
C SER A 187 -17.24 -9.13 -39.09
N SER A 188 -18.45 -9.41 -38.61
CA SER A 188 -19.62 -9.79 -39.45
C SER A 188 -20.03 -8.71 -40.47
N LEU A 189 -19.19 -7.67 -40.67
CA LEU A 189 -19.44 -6.47 -41.46
C LEU A 189 -19.00 -6.63 -42.93
N LEU A 190 -18.30 -7.72 -43.30
CA LEU A 190 -17.99 -7.99 -44.72
C LEU A 190 -19.26 -8.11 -45.56
N ASP A 191 -20.33 -8.71 -45.01
CA ASP A 191 -21.63 -8.83 -45.67
C ASP A 191 -22.28 -7.46 -45.95
N ASP A 192 -21.85 -6.41 -45.24
CA ASP A 192 -22.32 -5.03 -45.36
C ASP A 192 -21.38 -4.15 -46.21
N THR A 193 -20.43 -4.69 -46.98
CA THR A 193 -19.48 -3.89 -47.81
C THR A 193 -19.62 -4.15 -49.32
N SER A 194 -20.86 -4.07 -49.83
CA SER A 194 -21.18 -4.40 -51.22
C SER A 194 -20.88 -3.29 -52.24
N VAL A 195 -20.74 -2.04 -51.80
CA VAL A 195 -20.49 -0.90 -52.69
C VAL A 195 -19.02 -0.86 -53.11
N LYS A 196 -18.76 -0.54 -54.38
CA LYS A 196 -17.41 -0.45 -54.93
C LYS A 196 -16.58 0.60 -54.17
N GLY A 197 -15.35 0.25 -53.82
CA GLY A 197 -14.41 1.11 -53.09
C GLY A 197 -14.45 0.97 -51.57
N SER A 198 -15.48 0.31 -50.99
CA SER A 198 -15.62 0.19 -49.52
C SER A 198 -14.44 -0.53 -48.85
N THR A 199 -13.82 -1.47 -49.54
CA THR A 199 -12.69 -2.25 -49.02
C THR A 199 -11.33 -1.74 -49.52
N GLU A 200 -11.28 -0.64 -50.27
CA GLU A 200 -10.05 -0.16 -50.90
C GLU A 200 -8.98 0.24 -49.86
N ASN A 201 -9.45 0.84 -48.77
CA ASN A 201 -8.65 1.30 -47.64
C ASN A 201 -8.65 0.34 -46.43
N ASP A 202 -9.12 -0.90 -46.60
CA ASP A 202 -8.96 -1.94 -45.59
C ASP A 202 -7.46 -2.22 -45.35
N LYS A 203 -7.05 -2.22 -44.06
CA LYS A 203 -5.66 -2.43 -43.65
C LYS A 203 -5.05 -3.71 -44.22
N LEU A 204 -5.79 -4.82 -44.22
CA LEU A 204 -5.30 -6.11 -44.71
C LEU A 204 -5.13 -6.11 -46.22
N ILE A 205 -6.07 -5.51 -46.96
CA ILE A 205 -6.00 -5.38 -48.42
C ILE A 205 -4.83 -4.48 -48.82
N ARG A 206 -4.66 -3.32 -48.19
CA ARG A 206 -3.54 -2.41 -48.47
C ARG A 206 -2.20 -3.03 -48.11
N SER A 207 -2.13 -3.74 -46.99
CA SER A 207 -0.95 -4.50 -46.60
C SER A 207 -0.54 -5.51 -47.69
N LYS A 208 -1.52 -6.24 -48.27
CA LYS A 208 -1.29 -7.20 -49.36
C LYS A 208 -0.89 -6.55 -50.70
N LYS A 209 -1.34 -5.32 -50.95
CA LYS A 209 -0.97 -4.55 -52.16
C LYS A 209 0.45 -3.98 -52.09
N ASN A 210 0.97 -3.74 -50.89
CA ASN A 210 2.32 -3.25 -50.68
C ASN A 210 3.31 -4.44 -50.54
N PRO A 211 4.23 -4.65 -51.50
CA PRO A 211 5.14 -5.79 -51.47
C PRO A 211 6.03 -5.84 -50.22
N LYS A 212 6.54 -4.69 -49.75
CA LYS A 212 7.43 -4.61 -48.59
C LYS A 212 6.70 -4.98 -47.30
N ILE A 213 5.50 -4.42 -47.10
CA ILE A 213 4.68 -4.73 -45.91
C ILE A 213 4.23 -6.19 -45.95
N THR A 214 3.82 -6.68 -47.13
CA THR A 214 3.48 -8.10 -47.33
C THR A 214 4.64 -9.02 -46.97
N GLU A 215 5.85 -8.68 -47.40
CA GLU A 215 7.07 -9.44 -47.07
C GLU A 215 7.30 -9.49 -45.56
N GLN A 216 7.23 -8.35 -44.88
CA GLN A 216 7.37 -8.26 -43.42
C GLN A 216 6.30 -9.07 -42.69
N ARG A 217 5.03 -8.93 -43.09
CA ARG A 217 3.92 -9.70 -42.50
C ARG A 217 4.06 -11.20 -42.75
N ASN A 218 4.49 -11.61 -43.94
CA ASN A 218 4.73 -13.02 -44.25
C ASN A 218 5.90 -13.59 -43.46
N LYS A 219 6.97 -12.80 -43.28
CA LYS A 219 8.10 -13.16 -42.40
C LYS A 219 7.62 -13.38 -40.96
N VAL A 220 6.72 -12.51 -40.49
CA VAL A 220 6.10 -12.61 -39.17
C VAL A 220 5.25 -13.88 -39.05
N LEU A 221 4.28 -14.08 -39.95
CA LEU A 221 3.39 -15.25 -39.95
C LEU A 221 4.16 -16.58 -40.04
N LYS A 222 5.18 -16.66 -40.90
CA LYS A 222 6.03 -17.86 -41.00
C LYS A 222 6.75 -18.19 -39.69
N LYS A 223 7.22 -17.19 -38.95
CA LYS A 223 7.85 -17.41 -37.64
C LYS A 223 6.83 -17.90 -36.62
N ILE A 224 5.64 -17.29 -36.59
CA ILE A 224 4.53 -17.66 -35.69
C ILE A 224 4.10 -19.12 -35.90
N ASP A 225 3.97 -19.55 -37.15
CA ASP A 225 3.54 -20.92 -37.47
C ASP A 225 4.55 -22.00 -37.03
N VAL A 226 5.84 -21.63 -36.96
CA VAL A 226 6.94 -22.57 -36.69
C VAL A 226 7.38 -22.50 -35.22
N GLN A 227 7.20 -21.36 -34.55
CA GLN A 227 7.68 -21.12 -33.19
C GLN A 227 6.52 -20.86 -32.22
N LYS A 228 6.45 -21.66 -31.16
CA LYS A 228 5.67 -21.28 -29.98
C LYS A 228 6.50 -20.29 -29.15
N PHE A 229 5.90 -19.14 -28.83
CA PHE A 229 6.49 -18.16 -27.94
C PHE A 229 6.19 -18.52 -26.48
N SER A 230 7.23 -18.56 -25.65
CA SER A 230 7.06 -18.73 -24.21
C SER A 230 6.53 -17.44 -23.58
N SER A 231 7.08 -16.29 -23.99
CA SER A 231 6.70 -14.98 -23.47
C SER A 231 6.42 -14.00 -24.60
N ILE A 232 5.32 -13.26 -24.50
CA ILE A 232 5.02 -12.11 -25.36
C ILE A 232 5.10 -10.84 -24.51
N PHE A 233 5.80 -9.81 -24.99
CA PHE A 233 5.89 -8.50 -24.35
C PHE A 233 5.22 -7.47 -25.24
N VAL A 234 4.19 -6.79 -24.75
CA VAL A 234 3.45 -5.76 -25.49
C VAL A 234 3.77 -4.39 -24.89
N LEU A 235 4.60 -3.62 -25.58
CA LEU A 235 5.13 -2.34 -25.14
C LEU A 235 4.36 -1.17 -25.75
N GLY A 236 3.61 -0.44 -24.93
CA GLY A 236 2.99 0.83 -25.36
C GLY A 236 1.94 0.69 -26.47
N HIS A 237 1.37 -0.49 -26.66
CA HIS A 237 0.32 -0.74 -27.64
C HIS A 237 -1.07 -0.62 -27.01
N SER A 238 -2.04 -0.12 -27.76
CA SER A 238 -3.44 0.07 -27.31
C SER A 238 -4.24 -1.24 -27.28
N ILE A 239 -3.92 -2.18 -28.18
CA ILE A 239 -4.53 -3.52 -28.30
C ILE A 239 -6.03 -3.42 -28.64
N ILE A 240 -6.44 -2.44 -29.44
CA ILE A 240 -7.83 -2.22 -29.84
C ILE A 240 -8.00 -2.38 -31.36
N GLY A 241 -9.25 -2.45 -31.80
CA GLY A 241 -9.63 -2.38 -33.21
C GLY A 241 -9.05 -3.51 -34.07
N SER A 242 -8.65 -3.17 -35.29
CA SER A 242 -8.14 -4.10 -36.29
C SER A 242 -6.82 -4.77 -35.91
N ASP A 243 -5.99 -4.09 -35.11
CA ASP A 243 -4.72 -4.61 -34.64
C ASP A 243 -4.92 -5.78 -33.66
N PHE A 244 -5.99 -5.73 -32.84
CA PHE A 244 -6.35 -6.83 -31.95
C PHE A 244 -6.65 -8.13 -32.71
N ILE A 245 -7.29 -8.05 -33.89
CA ILE A 245 -7.58 -9.23 -34.72
C ILE A 245 -6.28 -9.92 -35.16
N PHE A 246 -5.25 -9.14 -35.46
CA PHE A 246 -3.92 -9.66 -35.80
C PHE A 246 -3.18 -10.22 -34.58
N LEU A 247 -3.32 -9.58 -33.40
CA LEU A 247 -2.66 -9.99 -32.16
C LEU A 247 -3.30 -11.19 -31.47
N LYS A 248 -4.61 -11.41 -31.64
CA LYS A 248 -5.35 -12.47 -30.94
C LYS A 248 -4.75 -13.88 -31.16
N PRO A 249 -4.43 -14.32 -32.41
CA PRO A 249 -3.78 -15.61 -32.62
C PRO A 249 -2.40 -15.74 -31.96
N LEU A 250 -1.68 -14.63 -31.78
CA LEU A 250 -0.40 -14.61 -31.06
C LEU A 250 -0.62 -14.89 -29.57
N PHE A 251 -1.60 -14.24 -28.97
CA PHE A 251 -1.95 -14.42 -27.56
C PHE A 251 -2.44 -15.84 -27.26
N GLU A 252 -3.20 -16.45 -28.18
CA GLU A 252 -3.64 -17.85 -28.06
C GLU A 252 -2.47 -18.84 -27.98
N ASN A 253 -1.38 -18.56 -28.72
CA ASN A 253 -0.20 -19.44 -28.82
C ASN A 253 0.87 -19.17 -27.75
N ALA A 254 0.70 -18.17 -26.89
CA ALA A 254 1.64 -17.82 -25.84
C ALA A 254 1.44 -18.64 -24.56
N LYS A 255 2.53 -18.86 -23.81
CA LYS A 255 2.46 -19.35 -22.41
C LYS A 255 2.19 -18.20 -21.43
N LYS A 256 2.91 -17.08 -21.57
CA LYS A 256 2.74 -15.85 -20.78
C LYS A 256 2.70 -14.62 -21.69
N ILE A 257 1.94 -13.61 -21.28
CA ILE A 257 1.78 -12.34 -22.01
C ILE A 257 1.95 -11.19 -21.01
N TYR A 258 2.99 -10.38 -21.19
CA TYR A 258 3.24 -9.18 -20.39
C TYR A 258 2.74 -7.97 -21.17
N VAL A 259 1.72 -7.30 -20.66
CA VAL A 259 1.11 -6.13 -21.32
C VAL A 259 1.49 -4.88 -20.54
N PHE A 260 2.25 -4.00 -21.17
CA PHE A 260 2.72 -2.78 -20.53
C PHE A 260 1.67 -1.67 -20.60
N TYR A 261 1.45 -1.00 -19.48
CA TYR A 261 0.41 0.01 -19.31
C TYR A 261 0.96 1.32 -18.77
N TYR A 262 0.29 2.42 -19.12
CA TYR A 262 0.43 3.73 -18.48
C TYR A 262 -0.70 3.90 -17.47
N GLU A 263 -0.48 4.70 -16.43
CA GLU A 263 -1.50 4.91 -15.38
C GLU A 263 -2.90 5.23 -15.93
N GLN A 264 -2.96 6.07 -16.96
CA GLN A 264 -4.21 6.50 -17.59
C GLN A 264 -4.93 5.43 -18.41
N ASP A 265 -4.24 4.38 -18.87
CA ASP A 265 -4.82 3.35 -19.75
C ASP A 265 -5.03 1.99 -19.05
N TYR A 266 -4.65 1.85 -17.78
CA TYR A 266 -4.71 0.60 -17.02
C TYR A 266 -6.11 -0.03 -17.02
N GLU A 267 -7.12 0.72 -16.56
CA GLU A 267 -8.47 0.20 -16.35
C GLU A 267 -9.15 -0.16 -17.68
N GLU A 268 -9.05 0.73 -18.68
CA GLU A 268 -9.64 0.53 -20.00
C GLU A 268 -9.02 -0.68 -20.73
N LYS A 269 -7.68 -0.81 -20.66
CA LYS A 269 -6.96 -1.93 -21.27
C LYS A 269 -7.31 -3.26 -20.58
N PHE A 270 -7.37 -3.28 -19.25
CA PHE A 270 -7.78 -4.46 -18.51
C PHE A 270 -9.21 -4.88 -18.85
N GLN A 271 -10.15 -3.95 -18.83
CA GLN A 271 -11.55 -4.21 -19.18
C GLN A 271 -11.68 -4.75 -20.62
N PHE A 272 -10.99 -4.15 -21.58
CA PHE A 272 -11.02 -4.60 -22.97
C PHE A 272 -10.52 -6.04 -23.12
N LEU A 273 -9.38 -6.38 -22.51
CA LEU A 273 -8.80 -7.72 -22.59
C LEU A 273 -9.73 -8.77 -21.98
N VAL A 274 -10.34 -8.48 -20.81
CA VAL A 274 -11.29 -9.39 -20.14
C VAL A 274 -12.56 -9.60 -20.98
N GLN A 275 -13.04 -8.57 -21.68
CA GLN A 275 -14.26 -8.66 -22.50
C GLN A 275 -14.05 -9.39 -23.83
N ASN A 276 -12.86 -9.33 -24.42
CA ASN A 276 -12.61 -9.79 -25.78
C ASN A 276 -11.78 -11.08 -25.89
N LEU A 277 -11.17 -11.54 -24.80
CA LEU A 277 -10.39 -12.77 -24.74
C LEU A 277 -11.06 -13.84 -23.88
N GLU A 278 -10.79 -15.09 -24.21
CA GLU A 278 -11.22 -16.22 -23.39
C GLU A 278 -10.50 -16.23 -22.04
N LYS A 279 -11.18 -16.70 -20.98
CA LYS A 279 -10.67 -16.70 -19.60
C LYS A 279 -9.27 -17.34 -19.47
N ASN A 280 -9.03 -18.45 -20.16
CA ASN A 280 -7.74 -19.15 -20.18
C ASN A 280 -6.59 -18.33 -20.80
N ILE A 281 -6.88 -17.36 -21.67
CA ILE A 281 -5.88 -16.44 -22.23
C ILE A 281 -5.67 -15.27 -21.27
N VAL A 282 -6.76 -14.72 -20.71
CA VAL A 282 -6.70 -13.63 -19.72
C VAL A 282 -5.87 -14.04 -18.50
N GLU A 283 -5.98 -15.29 -18.04
CA GLU A 283 -5.16 -15.82 -16.94
C GLU A 283 -3.65 -15.88 -17.23
N LYS A 284 -3.24 -15.80 -18.50
CA LYS A 284 -1.83 -15.72 -18.92
C LYS A 284 -1.31 -14.29 -19.01
N ILE A 285 -2.19 -13.30 -18.92
CA ILE A 285 -1.85 -11.89 -19.06
C ILE A 285 -1.44 -11.33 -17.71
N GLU A 286 -0.24 -10.78 -17.66
CA GLU A 286 0.26 -9.99 -16.54
C GLU A 286 0.39 -8.53 -17.00
N LEU A 287 -0.33 -7.64 -16.32
CA LEU A 287 -0.22 -6.20 -16.56
C LEU A 287 1.04 -5.68 -15.87
N VAL A 288 1.88 -4.99 -16.65
CA VAL A 288 3.17 -4.48 -16.18
C VAL A 288 3.20 -2.96 -16.35
N PRO A 289 3.61 -2.20 -15.35
CA PRO A 289 3.85 -0.77 -15.49
C PRO A 289 4.88 -0.46 -16.59
N PHE A 290 4.62 0.54 -17.43
CA PHE A 290 5.58 0.98 -18.44
C PHE A 290 6.75 1.74 -17.80
N PHE A 291 7.98 1.24 -17.98
CA PHE A 291 9.20 1.91 -17.52
C PHE A 291 9.68 2.95 -18.54
N GLU A 292 10.30 4.04 -18.10
CA GLU A 292 10.92 4.99 -19.03
C GLU A 292 12.04 4.31 -19.82
N VAL A 293 12.05 4.48 -21.16
CA VAL A 293 13.05 3.85 -22.02
C VAL A 293 14.42 4.53 -21.89
N ILE A 294 14.43 5.85 -21.83
CA ILE A 294 15.62 6.67 -21.62
C ILE A 294 15.51 7.30 -20.24
N ILE A 295 16.55 7.13 -19.42
CA ILE A 295 16.56 7.59 -18.03
C ILE A 295 17.78 8.44 -17.72
N GLU A 296 17.63 9.35 -16.76
CA GLU A 296 18.73 10.14 -16.18
C GLU A 296 19.27 9.45 -14.92
N LYS A 297 20.58 9.18 -14.89
CA LYS A 297 21.22 8.39 -13.83
C LYS A 297 21.04 8.98 -12.43
N ASN A 298 21.00 10.31 -12.31
CA ASN A 298 20.79 11.02 -11.05
C ASN A 298 19.34 10.95 -10.54
N LYS A 299 18.36 10.69 -11.42
CA LYS A 299 16.93 10.58 -11.08
C LYS A 299 16.50 9.17 -10.71
N ILE A 300 17.37 8.16 -10.82
CA ILE A 300 17.07 6.79 -10.39
C ILE A 300 16.86 6.76 -8.88
N ILE A 301 15.75 6.15 -8.45
CA ILE A 301 15.36 6.04 -7.04
C ILE A 301 15.14 4.60 -6.59
N ILE A 302 14.74 3.70 -7.50
CA ILE A 302 14.62 2.27 -7.23
C ILE A 302 15.33 1.57 -8.37
N SER A 303 16.24 0.68 -8.01
CA SER A 303 16.87 -0.23 -8.94
C SER A 303 16.64 -1.67 -8.50
N ARG A 304 16.50 -2.56 -9.48
CA ARG A 304 16.61 -3.99 -9.26
C ARG A 304 17.74 -4.48 -10.16
N GLU A 305 18.67 -5.21 -9.59
CA GLU A 305 19.77 -5.85 -10.30
C GLU A 305 19.86 -7.32 -9.86
N GLU A 306 20.50 -8.17 -10.67
CA GLU A 306 20.78 -9.57 -10.32
C GLU A 306 21.65 -9.72 -9.05
N VAL A 307 22.29 -8.65 -8.59
CA VAL A 307 23.20 -8.66 -7.44
C VAL A 307 22.45 -8.19 -6.19
N GLU A 308 22.35 -9.05 -5.17
CA GLU A 308 21.59 -8.80 -3.93
C GLU A 308 21.96 -7.48 -3.23
N ASP A 309 23.24 -7.08 -3.24
CA ASP A 309 23.71 -5.85 -2.60
C ASP A 309 23.24 -4.54 -3.28
N LYS A 310 22.61 -4.63 -4.44
CA LYS A 310 22.10 -3.50 -5.23
C LYS A 310 20.61 -3.60 -5.57
N ASP A 311 19.88 -4.47 -4.88
CA ASP A 311 18.44 -4.64 -5.09
C ASP A 311 17.63 -3.74 -4.13
N ASP A 312 17.47 -2.47 -4.52
CA ASP A 312 16.60 -1.53 -3.79
C ASP A 312 15.14 -1.98 -3.84
N TYR A 313 14.71 -2.58 -4.94
CA TYR A 313 13.32 -2.97 -5.16
C TYR A 313 12.84 -3.94 -4.10
N ASN A 314 13.55 -5.03 -3.83
CA ASN A 314 13.13 -5.97 -2.79
C ASN A 314 13.08 -5.28 -1.43
N ALA A 315 13.98 -4.33 -1.18
CA ALA A 315 14.05 -3.58 0.07
C ALA A 315 12.86 -2.62 0.28
N VAL A 316 12.21 -2.16 -0.79
CA VAL A 316 11.04 -1.25 -0.73
C VAL A 316 9.72 -1.88 -1.17
N SER A 317 9.76 -3.09 -1.72
CA SER A 317 8.62 -3.77 -2.37
C SER A 317 7.36 -3.83 -1.49
N ASP A 318 7.50 -4.08 -0.19
CA ASP A 318 6.40 -4.10 0.78
C ASP A 318 5.67 -2.76 0.95
N SER A 319 6.35 -1.66 0.61
CA SER A 319 5.84 -0.28 0.73
C SER A 319 5.01 0.17 -0.49
N PHE A 320 5.21 -0.49 -1.64
CA PHE A 320 4.59 -0.10 -2.91
C PHE A 320 3.53 -1.09 -3.38
N ASN A 321 2.58 -0.58 -4.18
CA ASN A 321 1.56 -1.39 -4.82
C ASN A 321 1.67 -1.29 -6.34
N PHE A 322 2.76 -1.81 -6.90
CA PHE A 322 2.85 -1.99 -8.35
C PHE A 322 3.28 -3.43 -8.69
N PRO A 323 2.57 -4.10 -9.61
CA PRO A 323 2.83 -5.50 -9.94
C PRO A 323 4.04 -5.59 -10.88
N ILE A 324 5.22 -5.90 -10.34
CA ILE A 324 6.34 -6.35 -11.17
C ILE A 324 6.34 -7.87 -11.16
N PRO A 325 6.18 -8.51 -12.32
CA PRO A 325 6.26 -9.95 -12.44
C PRO A 325 7.55 -10.53 -11.88
N THR A 326 7.44 -11.73 -11.32
CA THR A 326 8.59 -12.63 -11.18
C THR A 326 8.41 -13.75 -12.20
N ASP A 327 9.38 -13.90 -13.08
CA ASP A 327 9.35 -14.88 -14.16
C ASP A 327 10.54 -15.83 -14.08
N GLU A 328 10.35 -17.08 -14.51
CA GLU A 328 11.41 -18.09 -14.51
C GLU A 328 12.61 -17.69 -15.39
N SER A 329 12.37 -16.85 -16.41
CA SER A 329 13.39 -16.30 -17.31
C SER A 329 14.16 -15.11 -16.73
N ASN A 330 13.85 -14.67 -15.50
CA ASN A 330 14.52 -13.56 -14.83
C ASN A 330 14.53 -12.25 -15.65
N THR A 331 13.54 -12.05 -16.52
CA THR A 331 13.46 -10.87 -17.39
C THR A 331 13.33 -9.58 -16.58
N PHE A 332 12.61 -9.65 -15.46
CA PHE A 332 12.36 -8.51 -14.57
C PHE A 332 13.38 -8.37 -13.43
N LEU A 333 14.57 -8.98 -13.54
CA LEU A 333 15.65 -8.80 -12.57
C LEU A 333 16.46 -7.52 -12.77
N ASN A 334 16.24 -6.78 -13.86
CA ASN A 334 17.02 -5.60 -14.17
C ASN A 334 16.08 -4.50 -14.66
N PHE A 335 15.80 -3.54 -13.80
CA PHE A 335 15.05 -2.36 -14.17
C PHE A 335 15.42 -1.20 -13.25
N GLU A 336 15.21 0.00 -13.76
CA GLU A 336 15.32 1.22 -12.96
C GLU A 336 14.02 2.01 -13.02
N ILE A 337 13.63 2.57 -11.87
CA ILE A 337 12.52 3.49 -11.72
C ILE A 337 13.11 4.85 -11.35
N THR A 338 12.68 5.89 -12.06
CA THR A 338 13.10 7.27 -11.82
C THR A 338 12.05 8.06 -11.05
N THR A 339 12.43 9.23 -10.54
CA THR A 339 11.49 10.19 -9.93
C THR A 339 10.34 10.62 -10.83
N GLU A 340 10.48 10.46 -12.15
CA GLU A 340 9.46 10.85 -13.15
C GLU A 340 8.43 9.74 -13.38
N SER A 341 8.69 8.53 -12.85
CA SER A 341 7.81 7.39 -13.06
C SER A 341 6.52 7.50 -12.27
N PHE A 342 5.40 7.18 -12.92
CA PHE A 342 4.10 7.14 -12.25
C PHE A 342 4.02 6.08 -11.15
N LEU A 343 4.90 5.07 -11.24
CA LEU A 343 5.04 4.03 -10.22
C LEU A 343 5.35 4.58 -8.84
N VAL A 344 6.07 5.69 -8.81
CA VAL A 344 6.48 6.29 -7.57
C VAL A 344 5.25 6.75 -6.81
N TRP A 345 4.19 7.20 -7.46
CA TRP A 345 2.93 7.64 -6.83
C TRP A 345 2.10 6.51 -6.21
N LYS A 346 2.53 5.25 -6.32
CA LYS A 346 1.83 4.07 -5.78
C LYS A 346 2.28 3.65 -4.37
N LEU A 347 2.83 4.57 -3.57
CA LEU A 347 3.21 4.30 -2.19
C LEU A 347 1.94 4.10 -1.33
N LYS A 348 1.80 2.91 -0.72
CA LYS A 348 0.60 2.53 0.05
C LYS A 348 0.84 2.60 1.55
N ASN A 349 2.03 2.21 1.97
CA ASN A 349 2.46 2.18 3.36
C ASN A 349 3.98 2.33 3.39
N LEU A 350 4.57 2.46 4.57
CA LEU A 350 6.01 2.44 4.75
C LEU A 350 6.36 1.26 5.65
N VAL A 351 7.08 0.29 5.11
CA VAL A 351 7.55 -0.91 5.82
C VAL A 351 9.07 -0.96 5.73
N ILE A 352 9.72 -0.89 6.89
CA ILE A 352 11.17 -0.99 7.05
C ILE A 352 11.47 -2.14 7.98
N ASN A 353 12.18 -3.15 7.49
CA ASN A 353 12.47 -4.37 8.23
C ASN A 353 13.97 -4.64 8.46
N THR A 354 14.83 -3.98 7.66
CA THR A 354 16.29 -4.13 7.66
C THR A 354 16.98 -2.79 7.47
N ASN A 355 18.26 -2.70 7.82
CA ASN A 355 19.06 -1.48 7.57
C ASN A 355 19.20 -1.18 6.06
N THR A 356 19.11 -2.20 5.19
CA THR A 356 19.04 -2.01 3.73
C THR A 356 17.74 -1.32 3.31
N SER A 357 16.59 -1.81 3.79
CA SER A 357 15.30 -1.17 3.54
C SER A 357 15.23 0.26 4.10
N LEU A 358 15.83 0.51 5.26
CA LEU A 358 15.89 1.84 5.87
C LEU A 358 16.63 2.83 4.97
N LYS A 359 17.80 2.43 4.44
CA LYS A 359 18.58 3.25 3.51
C LYS A 359 17.86 3.44 2.17
N ALA A 360 17.25 2.39 1.62
CA ALA A 360 16.52 2.48 0.37
C ALA A 360 15.32 3.44 0.49
N ILE A 361 14.53 3.34 1.56
CA ILE A 361 13.43 4.27 1.84
C ILE A 361 13.95 5.70 2.09
N TYR A 362 15.05 5.88 2.81
CA TYR A 362 15.65 7.21 2.97
C TYR A 362 16.07 7.82 1.62
N ASN A 363 16.75 7.07 0.78
CA ASN A 363 17.19 7.51 -0.55
C ASN A 363 16.01 7.84 -1.47
N LEU A 364 14.94 7.03 -1.40
CA LEU A 364 13.68 7.28 -2.10
C LEU A 364 13.06 8.60 -1.66
N LEU A 365 12.79 8.75 -0.36
CA LEU A 365 12.06 9.91 0.17
C LEU A 365 12.87 11.21 0.06
N SER A 366 14.21 11.14 0.09
CA SER A 366 15.07 12.32 -0.04
C SER A 366 15.16 12.88 -1.46
N LYS A 367 14.81 12.09 -2.48
CA LYS A 367 14.82 12.49 -3.89
C LYS A 367 13.45 12.91 -4.41
N LEU A 368 12.38 12.57 -3.69
CA LEU A 368 11.02 12.90 -4.10
C LEU A 368 10.66 14.34 -3.76
N PRO A 369 9.87 15.01 -4.64
CA PRO A 369 9.45 16.37 -4.40
C PRO A 369 8.40 16.45 -3.29
N ASP A 370 8.35 17.61 -2.63
CA ASP A 370 7.55 17.83 -1.43
C ASP A 370 6.03 17.79 -1.65
N ASP A 371 5.59 18.01 -2.90
CA ASP A 371 4.21 17.95 -3.38
C ASP A 371 3.74 16.51 -3.67
N TYR A 372 4.64 15.53 -3.63
CA TYR A 372 4.33 14.11 -3.82
C TYR A 372 3.20 13.59 -2.91
N ILE A 373 3.09 14.14 -1.69
CA ILE A 373 2.09 13.74 -0.70
C ILE A 373 0.65 13.99 -1.14
N ASP A 374 0.43 14.94 -2.05
CA ASP A 374 -0.91 15.25 -2.57
C ASP A 374 -1.48 14.08 -3.38
N ASN A 375 -0.61 13.21 -3.90
CA ASN A 375 -1.02 12.01 -4.66
C ASN A 375 -1.33 10.80 -3.77
N ILE A 376 -1.01 10.87 -2.48
CA ILE A 376 -1.29 9.78 -1.53
C ILE A 376 -2.74 9.93 -1.07
N SER A 377 -3.54 8.92 -1.40
CA SER A 377 -4.93 8.82 -0.94
C SER A 377 -5.02 9.08 0.57
N ASP A 378 -6.07 9.79 0.99
CA ASP A 378 -6.38 9.99 2.40
C ASP A 378 -6.74 8.66 3.12
N ASP A 379 -6.85 7.56 2.37
CA ASP A 379 -7.09 6.22 2.89
C ASP A 379 -5.88 5.65 3.67
N PHE A 380 -6.15 5.22 4.89
CA PHE A 380 -5.36 4.31 5.76
C PHE A 380 -3.85 4.09 5.44
N PHE A 381 -3.04 5.15 5.50
CA PHE A 381 -1.58 5.05 5.43
C PHE A 381 -1.00 4.53 6.76
N ASN A 382 -0.06 3.58 6.69
CA ASN A 382 0.55 2.97 7.88
C ASN A 382 2.07 3.02 7.78
N ILE A 383 2.73 3.23 8.93
CA ILE A 383 4.19 3.24 9.03
C ILE A 383 4.60 2.13 10.01
N ARG A 384 5.45 1.21 9.55
CA ARG A 384 6.00 0.10 10.33
C ARG A 384 7.50 0.04 10.15
N ILE A 385 8.22 0.21 11.26
CA ILE A 385 9.69 0.19 11.31
C ILE A 385 10.07 -0.88 12.32
N LYS A 386 10.46 -2.07 11.85
CA LYS A 386 10.64 -3.26 12.69
C LYS A 386 11.92 -4.01 12.33
N GLY A 387 12.99 -3.85 13.10
CA GLY A 387 14.21 -4.63 12.89
C GLY A 387 13.94 -6.14 13.01
N GLN A 388 14.32 -6.95 12.01
CA GLN A 388 14.13 -8.40 12.05
C GLN A 388 15.22 -9.13 12.85
N THR A 389 16.44 -9.21 12.31
CA THR A 389 17.56 -9.93 12.95
C THR A 389 18.34 -9.02 13.88
N ASP A 390 18.69 -7.84 13.39
CA ASP A 390 19.50 -6.86 14.11
C ASP A 390 18.69 -5.58 14.34
N PRO A 391 18.93 -4.87 15.46
CA PRO A 391 18.34 -3.57 15.68
C PRO A 391 18.69 -2.59 14.55
N LEU A 392 17.70 -1.80 14.13
CA LEU A 392 17.93 -0.74 13.14
C LEU A 392 18.84 0.36 13.72
N LYS A 393 19.69 0.94 12.86
CA LYS A 393 20.70 1.93 13.26
C LYS A 393 20.07 3.27 13.65
N ARG A 394 20.48 3.77 14.81
CA ARG A 394 20.02 5.05 15.38
C ARG A 394 20.25 6.25 14.47
N SER A 395 21.44 6.39 13.90
CA SER A 395 21.77 7.49 12.96
C SER A 395 20.83 7.53 11.76
N ASP A 396 20.48 6.37 11.24
CA ASP A 396 19.73 6.22 9.99
C ASP A 396 18.24 6.47 10.24
N ILE A 397 17.70 6.04 11.40
CA ILE A 397 16.34 6.39 11.84
C ILE A 397 16.23 7.89 12.10
N SER A 398 17.21 8.47 12.80
CA SER A 398 17.25 9.92 13.08
C SER A 398 17.23 10.73 11.78
N ALA A 399 18.03 10.32 10.79
CA ALA A 399 18.05 10.95 9.48
C ALA A 399 16.69 10.84 8.77
N LEU A 400 16.05 9.66 8.80
CA LEU A 400 14.71 9.45 8.24
C LEU A 400 13.67 10.37 8.88
N PHE A 401 13.64 10.46 10.21
CA PHE A 401 12.65 11.26 10.96
C PHE A 401 12.83 12.77 10.73
N LYS A 402 14.01 13.20 10.30
CA LYS A 402 14.31 14.59 9.94
C LYS A 402 13.91 14.95 8.51
N LEU A 403 13.60 13.97 7.65
CA LEU A 403 13.17 14.26 6.28
C LEU A 403 11.80 14.98 6.26
N PRO A 404 11.68 16.13 5.55
CA PRO A 404 10.41 16.85 5.43
C PRO A 404 9.28 15.97 4.89
N LEU A 405 9.57 15.19 3.84
CA LEU A 405 8.58 14.30 3.24
C LEU A 405 8.11 13.20 4.20
N PHE A 406 9.02 12.60 4.98
CA PHE A 406 8.66 11.61 6.00
C PHE A 406 7.73 12.20 7.07
N ARG A 407 8.00 13.41 7.54
CA ARG A 407 7.14 14.08 8.54
C ARG A 407 5.73 14.30 8.03
N LYS A 408 5.58 14.79 6.80
CA LYS A 408 4.27 14.96 6.17
C LYS A 408 3.57 13.60 5.91
N LEU A 409 4.32 12.55 5.57
CA LEU A 409 3.77 11.18 5.50
C LEU A 409 3.26 10.69 6.86
N PHE A 410 4.00 11.00 7.92
CA PHE A 410 3.65 10.65 9.29
C PHE A 410 2.38 11.36 9.76
N GLU A 411 2.17 12.62 9.36
CA GLU A 411 0.92 13.36 9.64
C GLU A 411 -0.32 12.66 9.05
N LYS A 412 -0.18 12.03 7.86
CA LYS A 412 -1.25 11.24 7.22
C LYS A 412 -1.43 9.83 7.83
N ALA A 413 -0.44 9.33 8.57
CA ALA A 413 -0.46 7.95 9.08
C ALA A 413 -1.57 7.71 10.12
N LYS A 414 -2.15 6.50 10.09
CA LYS A 414 -3.12 6.03 11.09
C LYS A 414 -2.52 5.06 12.10
N ILE A 415 -1.54 4.28 11.67
CA ILE A 415 -0.84 3.32 12.51
C ILE A 415 0.66 3.61 12.42
N PHE A 416 1.30 3.70 13.58
CA PHE A 416 2.75 3.72 13.71
C PHE A 416 3.21 2.55 14.58
N GLU A 417 4.08 1.71 14.03
CA GLU A 417 4.69 0.60 14.76
C GLU A 417 6.22 0.71 14.67
N LEU A 418 6.89 0.73 15.82
CA LEU A 418 8.34 0.80 15.94
C LEU A 418 8.82 -0.36 16.83
N SER A 419 9.68 -1.22 16.32
CA SER A 419 10.24 -2.30 17.15
C SER A 419 11.65 -2.70 16.79
N ASN A 420 12.41 -3.21 17.77
CA ASN A 420 13.79 -3.66 17.58
C ASN A 420 14.65 -2.56 16.93
N CYS A 421 14.66 -1.36 17.52
CA CYS A 421 15.36 -0.20 17.02
C CYS A 421 16.20 0.46 18.12
N ASN A 422 17.33 1.06 17.74
CA ASN A 422 18.03 2.04 18.58
C ASN A 422 17.57 3.43 18.14
N ILE A 423 17.04 4.27 19.04
CA ILE A 423 16.42 5.54 18.65
C ILE A 423 16.66 6.65 19.68
N ASP A 424 16.74 7.88 19.19
CA ASP A 424 16.72 9.09 20.02
C ASP A 424 15.30 9.44 20.48
N LEU A 425 15.15 9.67 21.77
CA LEU A 425 13.89 10.10 22.35
C LEU A 425 13.43 11.46 21.84
N SER A 426 14.37 12.38 21.60
CA SER A 426 14.09 13.69 21.00
C SER A 426 13.46 13.55 19.62
N ASP A 427 13.92 12.62 18.79
CA ASP A 427 13.36 12.37 17.46
C ASP A 427 11.92 11.83 17.54
N LEU A 428 11.61 10.96 18.52
CA LEU A 428 10.24 10.50 18.78
C LEU A 428 9.33 11.65 19.23
N SER A 429 9.78 12.46 20.19
CA SER A 429 9.00 13.57 20.72
C SER A 429 8.63 14.58 19.63
N THR A 430 9.59 14.99 18.80
CA THR A 430 9.33 15.91 17.68
C THR A 430 8.46 15.28 16.59
N LEU A 431 8.40 13.96 16.47
CA LEU A 431 7.54 13.28 15.51
C LEU A 431 6.07 13.26 15.97
N PHE A 432 5.82 13.21 17.28
CA PHE A 432 4.47 13.14 17.85
C PHE A 432 3.77 14.50 18.05
N GLU A 433 4.44 15.64 17.84
CA GLU A 433 3.86 16.99 18.04
C GLU A 433 2.64 17.29 17.15
N ILE A 434 2.57 16.74 15.93
CA ILE A 434 1.45 16.95 14.99
C ILE A 434 1.13 15.60 14.32
N ASN A 435 0.05 14.93 14.74
CA ASN A 435 -0.33 13.67 14.09
C ASN A 435 -1.83 13.34 14.17
N ASN A 436 -2.25 12.40 13.33
CA ASN A 436 -3.62 11.88 13.25
C ASN A 436 -3.67 10.36 13.52
N LEU A 437 -2.75 9.88 14.35
CA LEU A 437 -2.59 8.46 14.65
C LEU A 437 -3.78 7.93 15.46
N LYS A 438 -4.19 6.70 15.12
CA LYS A 438 -5.17 5.90 15.87
C LYS A 438 -4.51 4.81 16.69
N LYS A 439 -3.35 4.31 16.24
CA LYS A 439 -2.60 3.27 16.96
C LYS A 439 -1.12 3.58 16.97
N ILE A 440 -0.51 3.45 18.14
CA ILE A 440 0.94 3.48 18.34
C ILE A 440 1.37 2.18 19.02
N LYS A 441 2.45 1.58 18.52
CA LYS A 441 3.07 0.40 19.11
C LYS A 441 4.59 0.58 19.10
N ILE A 442 5.22 0.70 20.27
CA ILE A 442 6.66 0.86 20.43
C ILE A 442 7.17 -0.27 21.32
N GLU A 443 7.87 -1.26 20.75
CA GLU A 443 8.28 -2.45 21.52
C GLU A 443 9.71 -2.90 21.26
N ASN A 444 10.38 -3.45 22.28
CA ASN A 444 11.72 -4.03 22.14
C ASN A 444 12.75 -3.02 21.58
N ASN A 445 12.70 -1.75 21.99
CA ASN A 445 13.62 -0.71 21.51
C ASN A 445 14.58 -0.26 22.60
N ASN A 446 15.76 0.20 22.19
CA ASN A 446 16.66 0.97 23.04
C ASN A 446 16.47 2.45 22.73
N ILE A 447 15.95 3.20 23.70
CA ILE A 447 15.56 4.60 23.57
C ILE A 447 16.58 5.46 24.33
N PHE A 448 17.36 6.24 23.59
CA PHE A 448 18.46 7.06 24.11
C PHE A 448 18.00 8.48 24.41
N PHE A 449 18.43 9.05 25.53
CA PHE A 449 18.13 10.43 25.93
C PHE A 449 19.33 11.12 26.59
N MET A 450 19.28 12.46 26.67
CA MET A 450 20.34 13.33 27.23
C MET A 450 19.82 14.07 28.45
N ASP A 451 20.59 14.14 29.53
CA ASP A 451 20.21 14.74 30.83
C ASP A 451 19.82 16.24 30.77
N GLU A 452 20.25 16.98 29.74
CA GLU A 452 20.12 18.45 29.66
C GLU A 452 18.82 18.98 28.98
N VAL A 453 17.87 18.12 28.61
CA VAL A 453 16.63 18.51 27.88
C VAL A 453 15.39 18.15 28.72
N ASP A 454 14.25 18.83 28.51
CA ASP A 454 12.98 18.50 29.18
C ASP A 454 12.58 17.05 28.83
N ASN A 455 12.93 16.15 29.74
CA ASN A 455 13.04 14.71 29.52
C ASN A 455 11.73 14.03 29.90
N SER A 456 10.63 14.43 29.28
CA SER A 456 9.35 13.74 29.43
C SER A 456 8.76 13.26 28.11
N PHE A 457 8.15 12.08 28.14
CA PHE A 457 7.41 11.54 27.00
C PHE A 457 5.93 11.85 27.23
N ASP A 458 5.44 12.93 26.62
CA ASP A 458 4.04 13.36 26.76
C ASP A 458 3.15 12.69 25.71
N LEU A 459 2.27 11.78 26.16
CA LEU A 459 1.30 11.09 25.29
C LEU A 459 0.14 11.99 24.84
N THR A 460 0.01 13.22 25.35
CA THR A 460 -1.15 14.10 25.06
C THR A 460 -1.15 14.75 23.69
N SER A 461 0.01 14.84 23.04
CA SER A 461 0.15 15.42 21.71
C SER A 461 -0.68 14.65 20.65
N ILE A 462 -1.18 13.46 21.00
CA ILE A 462 -1.77 12.46 20.09
C ILE A 462 -3.29 12.39 20.29
N SER A 463 -4.00 13.44 19.90
CA SER A 463 -5.43 13.66 20.24
C SER A 463 -6.42 12.57 19.75
N ASN A 464 -6.09 11.85 18.68
CA ASN A 464 -6.96 10.87 18.03
C ASN A 464 -6.63 9.40 18.37
N ILE A 465 -5.73 9.18 19.32
CA ILE A 465 -5.23 7.85 19.64
C ILE A 465 -6.33 6.97 20.26
N GLU A 466 -6.47 5.76 19.73
CA GLU A 466 -7.42 4.73 20.20
C GLU A 466 -6.68 3.59 20.91
N LYS A 467 -5.43 3.30 20.52
CA LYS A 467 -4.61 2.22 21.10
C LYS A 467 -3.15 2.62 21.26
N ILE A 468 -2.62 2.46 22.46
CA ILE A 468 -1.21 2.70 22.81
C ILE A 468 -0.63 1.39 23.33
N ILE A 469 0.47 0.94 22.73
CA ILE A 469 1.29 -0.16 23.25
C ILE A 469 2.73 0.32 23.36
N MET A 470 3.33 0.21 24.54
CA MET A 470 4.74 0.47 24.80
C MET A 470 5.31 -0.60 25.72
N SER A 471 5.96 -1.62 25.17
CA SER A 471 6.39 -2.77 25.97
C SER A 471 7.83 -3.21 25.71
N ASN A 472 8.54 -3.68 26.73
CA ASN A 472 9.91 -4.20 26.59
C ASN A 472 10.91 -3.18 26.02
N ASN A 473 10.77 -1.88 26.33
CA ASN A 473 11.75 -0.86 25.90
C ASN A 473 12.77 -0.58 27.01
N GLU A 474 14.02 -0.34 26.63
CA GLU A 474 15.09 0.11 27.53
C GLU A 474 15.37 1.59 27.32
N PHE A 475 15.15 2.41 28.36
CA PHE A 475 15.52 3.82 28.34
C PHE A 475 16.96 3.99 28.82
N VAL A 476 17.82 4.52 27.96
CA VAL A 476 19.27 4.62 28.16
C VAL A 476 19.70 6.09 28.18
N GLU A 477 20.27 6.52 29.29
CA GLU A 477 20.86 7.86 29.40
C GLU A 477 22.26 7.88 28.77
N GLU A 478 22.54 8.87 27.92
CA GLU A 478 23.88 9.12 27.40
C GLU A 478 24.64 10.12 28.30
N THR A 479 25.35 9.60 29.29
CA THR A 479 26.22 10.43 30.15
C THR A 479 27.44 10.94 29.37
N LYS A 480 27.67 12.26 29.37
CA LYS A 480 28.93 12.86 28.89
C LYS A 480 30.06 12.56 29.88
N GLY A 481 30.64 11.36 29.80
CA GLY A 481 31.96 11.06 30.35
C GLY A 481 32.02 10.37 31.72
N THR A 482 33.08 9.58 31.84
CA THR A 482 33.53 8.74 32.96
C THR A 482 32.76 7.43 33.18
N GLU A 483 33.43 6.36 32.79
CA GLU A 483 33.16 4.99 33.18
C GLU A 483 32.99 4.87 34.70
N ASN A 484 32.06 4.00 35.11
CA ASN A 484 31.87 3.48 36.47
C ASN A 484 31.05 4.32 37.44
N ASN A 485 29.80 4.60 37.09
CA ASN A 485 28.64 4.33 37.96
C ASN A 485 27.37 4.39 37.10
N LYS A 486 26.76 3.23 36.79
CA LYS A 486 25.40 3.18 36.26
C LYS A 486 24.45 3.67 37.36
N ILE A 487 24.24 4.97 37.47
CA ILE A 487 23.16 5.52 38.28
C ILE A 487 21.86 5.07 37.58
N LYS A 488 20.93 4.49 38.33
CA LYS A 488 19.59 4.20 37.83
C LYS A 488 18.92 5.55 37.59
N VAL A 489 18.80 5.94 36.32
CA VAL A 489 18.15 7.19 35.92
C VAL A 489 16.78 6.83 35.38
N ASP A 490 15.76 7.24 36.13
CA ASP A 490 14.38 6.99 35.78
C ASP A 490 13.85 8.14 34.89
N TYR A 491 13.18 7.80 33.81
CA TYR A 491 12.65 8.76 32.84
C TYR A 491 11.13 8.93 32.99
N PRO A 492 10.57 10.13 33.20
CA PRO A 492 9.13 10.30 33.45
C PRO A 492 8.26 10.18 32.19
N LEU A 493 7.26 9.28 32.24
CA LEU A 493 6.13 9.26 31.32
C LEU A 493 5.06 10.26 31.78
N LEU A 494 4.67 11.21 30.92
CA LEU A 494 3.70 12.26 31.26
C LEU A 494 2.42 12.17 30.44
N VAL A 495 1.32 12.60 31.07
CA VAL A 495 0.06 12.94 30.40
C VAL A 495 -0.45 14.23 31.03
N THR A 496 -0.43 15.31 30.26
CA THR A 496 -0.83 16.66 30.72
C THR A 496 -2.31 17.03 30.45
N LYS A 497 -3.03 16.25 29.64
CA LYS A 497 -4.40 16.51 29.14
C LYS A 497 -5.18 15.20 29.00
N THR A 498 -6.49 15.26 29.17
CA THR A 498 -7.37 14.09 29.05
C THR A 498 -7.36 13.54 27.62
N VAL A 499 -7.13 12.23 27.47
CA VAL A 499 -7.12 11.53 26.18
C VAL A 499 -8.42 10.75 26.02
N MET A 500 -9.44 11.41 25.46
CA MET A 500 -10.82 10.91 25.45
C MET A 500 -11.08 9.76 24.46
N LYS A 501 -10.16 9.44 23.54
CA LYS A 501 -10.41 8.42 22.51
C LYS A 501 -9.74 7.08 22.79
N THR A 502 -8.76 7.03 23.70
CA THR A 502 -8.02 5.81 24.00
C THR A 502 -8.93 4.74 24.59
N LYS A 503 -8.93 3.57 23.96
CA LYS A 503 -9.67 2.38 24.41
C LYS A 503 -8.75 1.32 25.00
N ILE A 504 -7.50 1.25 24.54
CA ILE A 504 -6.52 0.25 24.95
C ILE A 504 -5.21 0.94 25.32
N LEU A 505 -4.70 0.68 26.53
CA LEU A 505 -3.38 1.09 27.01
C LEU A 505 -2.60 -0.12 27.50
N GLU A 506 -1.46 -0.38 26.90
CA GLU A 506 -0.54 -1.44 27.29
C GLU A 506 0.85 -0.83 27.48
N ILE A 507 1.35 -0.79 28.72
CA ILE A 507 2.69 -0.28 29.03
C ILE A 507 3.35 -1.22 30.04
N GLN A 508 4.10 -2.22 29.57
CA GLN A 508 4.65 -3.28 30.40
C GLN A 508 6.15 -3.50 30.15
N ASP A 509 6.84 -4.03 31.15
CA ASP A 509 8.22 -4.52 31.01
C ASP A 509 9.22 -3.48 30.46
N ASN A 510 8.98 -2.18 30.68
CA ASN A 510 9.93 -1.13 30.29
C ASN A 510 10.92 -0.88 31.42
N THR A 511 12.21 -0.84 31.10
CA THR A 511 13.28 -0.57 32.08
C THR A 511 13.65 0.91 32.08
N ASN A 512 13.91 1.47 33.27
CA ASN A 512 14.26 2.88 33.49
C ASN A 512 13.17 3.90 33.05
N LEU A 513 11.90 3.48 32.96
CA LEU A 513 10.75 4.34 32.65
C LEU A 513 9.91 4.57 33.91
N GLN A 514 9.88 5.79 34.43
CA GLN A 514 9.04 6.20 35.57
C GLN A 514 7.57 6.36 35.17
N ILE A 515 6.69 5.59 35.79
CA ILE A 515 5.25 5.59 35.54
C ILE A 515 4.52 5.70 36.88
N SER A 516 3.79 6.81 37.05
CA SER A 516 2.89 7.04 38.17
C SER A 516 1.47 6.57 37.83
N THR A 517 0.78 5.98 38.80
CA THR A 517 -0.65 5.64 38.67
C THR A 517 -1.54 6.85 38.34
N SER A 518 -1.09 8.07 38.64
CA SER A 518 -1.80 9.32 38.30
C SER A 518 -2.10 9.45 36.81
N ILE A 519 -1.30 8.81 35.94
CA ILE A 519 -1.48 8.86 34.49
C ILE A 519 -2.84 8.30 34.05
N LEU A 520 -3.41 7.37 34.83
CA LEU A 520 -4.65 6.69 34.50
C LEU A 520 -5.88 7.62 34.57
N GLU A 521 -5.81 8.70 35.34
CA GLU A 521 -6.90 9.68 35.47
C GLU A 521 -7.25 10.38 34.15
N TYR A 522 -6.28 10.43 33.24
CA TYR A 522 -6.41 11.09 31.95
C TYR A 522 -7.07 10.21 30.89
N PHE A 523 -7.29 8.91 31.16
CA PHE A 523 -7.87 7.94 30.24
C PHE A 523 -9.31 7.55 30.62
N ARG A 524 -10.25 8.49 30.55
CA ARG A 524 -11.65 8.29 31.02
C ARG A 524 -12.45 7.24 30.24
N GLU A 525 -12.14 7.11 28.96
CA GLU A 525 -12.90 6.31 27.99
C GLU A 525 -12.30 4.91 27.76
N ILE A 526 -11.30 4.57 28.55
CA ILE A 526 -10.51 3.35 28.41
C ILE A 526 -11.30 2.11 28.79
N LYS A 527 -11.08 1.03 28.04
CA LYS A 527 -11.71 -0.28 28.24
C LYS A 527 -10.72 -1.32 28.72
N GLU A 528 -9.46 -1.19 28.33
CA GLU A 528 -8.41 -2.17 28.61
C GLU A 528 -7.13 -1.46 29.05
N ILE A 529 -6.64 -1.82 30.24
CA ILE A 529 -5.36 -1.36 30.78
C ILE A 529 -4.55 -2.60 31.12
N SER A 530 -3.29 -2.60 30.68
CA SER A 530 -2.25 -3.47 31.20
C SER A 530 -1.00 -2.64 31.42
N ILE A 531 -0.65 -2.35 32.68
CA ILE A 531 0.40 -1.37 33.01
C ILE A 531 1.28 -1.79 34.18
N SER A 532 2.59 -1.61 34.02
CA SER A 532 3.58 -1.72 35.08
C SER A 532 3.91 -0.33 35.62
N ILE A 533 3.74 -0.13 36.93
CA ILE A 533 3.99 1.13 37.62
C ILE A 533 5.22 1.03 38.52
N ASN A 534 5.80 2.17 38.87
CA ASN A 534 6.88 2.27 39.86
C ASN A 534 6.66 3.36 40.90
N SER A 535 5.61 4.18 40.75
CA SER A 535 5.21 5.15 41.76
C SER A 535 3.70 5.25 41.86
N ILE A 536 3.23 5.53 43.08
CA ILE A 536 1.80 5.71 43.34
C ILE A 536 1.52 7.21 43.43
N GLY A 537 0.57 7.66 42.63
CA GLY A 537 0.01 8.99 42.69
C GLY A 537 -0.80 9.24 43.96
N GLU A 538 -0.83 10.48 44.41
CA GLU A 538 -1.66 10.90 45.56
C GLU A 538 -3.16 10.96 45.25
N LYS A 539 -3.53 10.97 43.96
CA LYS A 539 -4.89 11.18 43.51
C LYS A 539 -5.66 9.88 43.29
N ASN A 540 -6.99 9.96 43.39
CA ASN A 540 -7.89 8.83 43.21
C ASN A 540 -8.15 8.59 41.72
N VAL A 541 -7.83 7.40 41.24
CA VAL A 541 -8.01 7.02 39.83
C VAL A 541 -9.44 6.51 39.62
N TYR A 542 -10.16 7.14 38.68
CA TYR A 542 -11.53 6.77 38.34
C TYR A 542 -11.64 6.22 36.91
N LEU A 543 -12.14 4.99 36.77
CA LEU A 543 -12.21 4.26 35.49
C LEU A 543 -13.65 3.75 35.21
N PRO A 544 -14.56 4.61 34.70
CA PRO A 544 -15.99 4.31 34.57
C PRO A 544 -16.33 3.27 33.50
N HIS A 545 -15.43 3.00 32.56
CA HIS A 545 -15.69 2.16 31.38
C HIS A 545 -14.74 0.96 31.23
N ILE A 546 -13.89 0.71 32.23
CA ILE A 546 -12.92 -0.39 32.20
C ILE A 546 -13.60 -1.76 32.16
N GLU A 547 -13.16 -2.61 31.25
CA GLU A 547 -13.57 -4.01 31.10
C GLU A 547 -12.44 -4.97 31.51
N ARG A 548 -11.18 -4.61 31.27
CA ARG A 548 -10.00 -5.37 31.69
C ARG A 548 -8.96 -4.46 32.34
N LEU A 549 -8.54 -4.78 33.56
CA LEU A 549 -7.49 -4.08 34.28
C LEU A 549 -6.42 -5.06 34.75
N GLU A 550 -5.21 -4.87 34.26
CA GLU A 550 -4.00 -5.51 34.77
C GLU A 550 -3.04 -4.43 35.24
N LEU A 551 -2.70 -4.47 36.53
CA LEU A 551 -1.84 -3.49 37.15
C LEU A 551 -0.76 -4.23 37.94
N PHE A 552 0.51 -3.91 37.66
CA PHE A 552 1.66 -4.55 38.27
C PHE A 552 2.63 -3.51 38.81
N VAL A 553 3.27 -3.80 39.94
CA VAL A 553 4.50 -3.10 40.33
C VAL A 553 5.69 -3.83 39.70
N ASP A 554 6.61 -3.09 39.07
CA ASP A 554 7.86 -3.65 38.55
C ASP A 554 8.61 -4.42 39.65
N GLU A 555 9.02 -5.67 39.36
CA GLU A 555 9.68 -6.59 40.30
C GLU A 555 10.97 -6.01 40.91
N ASN A 556 11.57 -5.02 40.25
CA ASN A 556 12.78 -4.35 40.72
C ASN A 556 12.52 -3.29 41.80
N ASN A 557 11.27 -3.01 42.14
CA ASN A 557 10.89 -2.04 43.18
C ASN A 557 10.30 -2.75 44.40
N ASP A 558 10.42 -2.11 45.57
CA ASP A 558 9.75 -2.57 46.78
C ASP A 558 8.24 -2.65 46.54
N ILE A 559 7.60 -3.66 47.14
CA ILE A 559 6.16 -3.88 47.06
C ILE A 559 5.44 -2.60 47.52
N GLN A 560 4.60 -2.04 46.65
CA GLN A 560 3.90 -0.78 46.90
C GLN A 560 2.47 -1.02 47.41
N PRO A 561 1.86 -0.09 48.17
CA PRO A 561 0.44 -0.21 48.52
C PRO A 561 -0.46 -0.18 47.28
N LEU A 562 -1.66 -0.76 47.32
CA LEU A 562 -2.58 -0.62 46.20
C LEU A 562 -3.02 0.85 46.04
N PRO A 563 -2.99 1.44 44.81
CA PRO A 563 -3.50 2.79 44.60
C PRO A 563 -5.00 2.88 44.89
N LYS A 564 -5.47 4.10 45.19
CA LYS A 564 -6.90 4.36 45.37
C LYS A 564 -7.59 4.35 44.02
N LEU A 565 -8.28 3.24 43.73
CA LEU A 565 -9.01 3.01 42.48
C LEU A 565 -10.52 3.06 42.72
N MET A 566 -11.25 3.60 41.75
CA MET A 566 -12.71 3.52 41.66
C MET A 566 -13.09 2.98 40.27
N LEU A 567 -13.53 1.73 40.25
CA LEU A 567 -13.85 0.94 39.06
C LEU A 567 -15.37 0.78 38.90
N ASN A 568 -15.81 0.52 37.68
CA ASN A 568 -17.21 0.19 37.40
C ASN A 568 -17.52 -1.29 37.67
N ASN A 569 -18.81 -1.59 37.82
CA ASN A 569 -19.31 -2.92 38.16
C ASN A 569 -19.39 -3.92 36.97
N LYS A 570 -19.03 -3.50 35.75
CA LYS A 570 -19.07 -4.31 34.52
C LYS A 570 -17.71 -4.90 34.14
N ILE A 571 -16.68 -4.72 34.97
CA ILE A 571 -15.35 -5.29 34.74
C ILE A 571 -15.42 -6.82 34.55
N LYS A 572 -14.61 -7.34 33.64
CA LYS A 572 -14.50 -8.77 33.31
C LYS A 572 -13.20 -9.38 33.82
N GLU A 573 -12.09 -8.67 33.70
CA GLU A 573 -10.79 -9.15 34.16
C GLU A 573 -10.13 -8.14 35.09
N LEU A 574 -9.68 -8.61 36.26
CA LEU A 574 -8.95 -7.83 37.23
C LEU A 574 -7.71 -8.61 37.68
N ARG A 575 -6.52 -8.07 37.40
CA ARG A 575 -5.24 -8.66 37.79
C ARG A 575 -4.40 -7.63 38.51
N PHE A 576 -3.91 -7.99 39.68
CA PHE A 576 -2.93 -7.21 40.42
C PHE A 576 -1.68 -8.06 40.64
N GLY A 577 -0.51 -7.43 40.56
CA GLY A 577 0.72 -8.10 41.01
C GLY A 577 1.69 -7.18 41.71
N ASN A 578 2.44 -7.76 42.66
CA ASN A 578 3.48 -7.09 43.46
C ASN A 578 2.95 -5.90 44.30
N PHE A 579 1.74 -6.00 44.85
CA PHE A 579 1.14 -4.97 45.73
C PHE A 579 0.98 -5.44 47.19
N ILE A 580 0.99 -4.49 48.12
CA ILE A 580 0.51 -4.65 49.51
C ILE A 580 -0.97 -4.25 49.53
N LEU A 581 -1.84 -5.21 49.81
CA LEU A 581 -3.28 -5.04 49.82
C LEU A 581 -3.79 -4.73 51.24
N ASN A 582 -3.25 -3.71 51.91
CA ASN A 582 -3.76 -3.14 53.18
C ASN A 582 -2.95 -1.91 53.64
N GLU A 583 -3.61 -0.98 54.35
CA GLU A 583 -2.89 0.03 55.16
C GLU A 583 -2.51 -0.59 56.53
N LYS A 584 -1.27 -0.36 56.98
CA LYS A 584 -0.92 -0.63 58.39
C LYS A 584 -1.76 0.32 59.25
N ASN A 585 -2.54 -0.21 60.20
CA ASN A 585 -3.06 0.61 61.28
C ASN A 585 -1.87 1.29 61.97
N ASN A 586 -1.92 2.62 62.03
CA ASN A 586 -0.87 3.45 62.59
C ASN A 586 -0.56 3.02 64.04
N GLY A 587 0.52 2.26 64.20
CA GLY A 587 1.32 2.16 65.41
C GLY A 587 0.60 1.67 66.66
N GLU A 588 0.45 0.36 66.83
CA GLU A 588 0.53 -0.29 68.14
C GLU A 588 0.87 -1.78 67.93
N VAL A 589 1.85 -2.29 68.69
CA VAL A 589 2.36 -3.65 68.57
C VAL A 589 1.28 -4.62 69.08
N GLY A 590 0.69 -5.41 68.17
CA GLY A 590 -0.19 -6.53 68.53
C GLY A 590 -1.62 -6.53 67.98
N GLN A 591 -1.98 -5.71 66.98
CA GLN A 591 -3.28 -5.83 66.29
C GLN A 591 -3.19 -6.64 64.99
N ASP A 592 -4.18 -7.53 64.82
CA ASP A 592 -4.45 -8.28 63.59
C ASP A 592 -4.70 -7.31 62.42
N TYR A 593 -4.15 -7.61 61.25
CA TYR A 593 -4.42 -6.85 60.03
C TYR A 593 -5.91 -6.97 59.66
N GLU A 594 -6.60 -5.84 59.45
CA GLU A 594 -7.95 -5.86 58.85
C GLU A 594 -7.88 -6.36 57.41
N PRO A 595 -8.88 -7.12 56.90
CA PRO A 595 -8.87 -7.54 55.50
C PRO A 595 -9.19 -6.36 54.58
N MET A 596 -8.63 -6.38 53.37
CA MET A 596 -9.07 -5.48 52.31
C MET A 596 -10.45 -5.90 51.81
N TYR A 597 -11.44 -5.02 51.86
CA TYR A 597 -12.75 -5.26 51.28
C TYR A 597 -12.73 -4.97 49.78
N LEU A 598 -12.97 -5.98 48.95
CA LEU A 598 -12.89 -5.84 47.51
C LEU A 598 -13.90 -4.80 46.98
N SER A 599 -15.07 -4.64 47.63
CA SER A 599 -16.08 -3.65 47.27
C SER A 599 -15.59 -2.21 47.32
N THR A 600 -14.50 -1.93 48.04
CA THR A 600 -13.90 -0.59 48.13
C THR A 600 -13.31 -0.11 46.82
N LEU A 601 -12.98 -1.03 45.90
CA LEU A 601 -12.48 -0.71 44.56
C LEU A 601 -13.59 -0.30 43.59
N PHE A 602 -14.86 -0.44 43.96
CA PHE A 602 -16.00 -0.33 43.04
C PHE A 602 -16.98 0.77 43.43
N GLU A 603 -17.67 1.33 42.42
CA GLU A 603 -18.73 2.31 42.64
C GLU A 603 -19.88 1.74 43.51
N LYS A 604 -20.18 2.45 44.61
CA LYS A 604 -21.27 2.11 45.54
C LYS A 604 -22.60 2.66 45.03
N ASN A 605 -23.37 1.84 44.29
CA ASN A 605 -24.72 2.21 43.83
C ASN A 605 -25.81 1.93 44.87
N GLY A 606 -25.68 2.49 46.09
CA GLY A 606 -26.70 2.45 47.16
C GLY A 606 -27.02 1.06 47.76
N ARG A 607 -26.51 -0.02 47.16
CA ARG A 607 -26.48 -1.41 47.66
C ARG A 607 -25.08 -1.98 47.39
N LYS A 608 -24.66 -3.01 48.15
CA LYS A 608 -23.35 -3.68 48.02
C LYS A 608 -22.96 -3.87 46.53
N ALA A 609 -21.69 -3.65 46.17
CA ALA A 609 -21.24 -3.79 44.78
C ALA A 609 -21.58 -5.19 44.22
N ILE A 610 -22.11 -5.24 43.00
CA ILE A 610 -22.45 -6.49 42.29
C ILE A 610 -21.57 -6.56 41.06
N LEU A 611 -20.76 -7.62 40.94
CA LEU A 611 -19.90 -7.88 39.78
C LEU A 611 -20.50 -9.03 38.95
N GLU A 612 -21.46 -8.68 38.09
CA GLU A 612 -22.21 -9.66 37.28
C GLU A 612 -21.39 -10.29 36.14
N ASN A 613 -20.30 -9.63 35.74
CA ASN A 613 -19.52 -9.98 34.54
C ASN A 613 -18.07 -10.39 34.82
N ILE A 614 -17.65 -10.51 36.09
CA ILE A 614 -16.26 -10.85 36.42
C ILE A 614 -15.94 -12.31 36.00
N GLU A 615 -14.92 -12.47 35.17
CA GLU A 615 -14.45 -13.75 34.63
C GLU A 615 -13.09 -14.16 35.23
N VAL A 616 -12.21 -13.18 35.47
CA VAL A 616 -10.87 -13.41 36.03
C VAL A 616 -10.60 -12.45 37.18
N LEU A 617 -10.13 -12.99 38.30
CA LEU A 617 -9.62 -12.24 39.44
C LEU A 617 -8.28 -12.86 39.89
N GLU A 618 -7.17 -12.16 39.67
CA GLU A 618 -5.83 -12.70 39.92
C GLU A 618 -5.01 -11.75 40.79
N PHE A 619 -4.34 -12.32 41.79
CA PHE A 619 -3.41 -11.61 42.68
C PHE A 619 -2.06 -12.36 42.67
N ASN A 620 -1.10 -11.84 41.92
CA ASN A 620 0.21 -12.46 41.71
C ASN A 620 1.25 -11.83 42.63
N ASN A 621 1.89 -12.62 43.49
CA ASN A 621 2.95 -12.13 44.39
C ASN A 621 2.55 -10.88 45.23
N CYS A 622 1.28 -10.76 45.61
CA CYS A 622 0.81 -9.69 46.49
C CYS A 622 1.03 -10.02 47.97
N GLU A 623 1.33 -9.03 48.78
CA GLU A 623 1.25 -9.12 50.24
C GLU A 623 -0.16 -8.83 50.72
N ILE A 624 -0.74 -9.77 51.46
CA ILE A 624 -2.12 -9.70 51.92
C ILE A 624 -2.17 -9.98 53.43
N PRO A 625 -1.64 -9.07 54.27
CA PRO A 625 -1.40 -9.38 55.69
C PRO A 625 -2.68 -9.70 56.50
N GLY A 626 -3.86 -9.23 56.04
CA GLY A 626 -5.17 -9.49 56.66
C GLY A 626 -6.15 -10.32 55.81
N GLY A 627 -5.71 -10.82 54.64
CA GLY A 627 -6.58 -11.43 53.63
C GLY A 627 -7.38 -10.40 52.80
N VAL A 628 -7.99 -10.86 51.70
CA VAL A 628 -8.96 -10.08 50.92
C VAL A 628 -10.37 -10.56 51.27
N ALA A 629 -11.18 -9.70 51.87
CA ALA A 629 -12.59 -9.95 52.08
C ALA A 629 -13.35 -9.61 50.78
N VAL A 630 -13.77 -10.65 50.05
CA VAL A 630 -14.66 -10.48 48.91
C VAL A 630 -16.08 -10.29 49.44
N ASP A 631 -16.55 -9.05 49.52
CA ASP A 631 -17.86 -8.63 50.06
C ASP A 631 -18.84 -8.16 48.95
N ILE A 632 -18.63 -8.69 47.75
CA ILE A 632 -19.30 -8.33 46.50
C ILE A 632 -20.20 -9.49 46.04
N PHE A 633 -21.37 -9.19 45.47
CA PHE A 633 -22.19 -10.20 44.79
C PHE A 633 -21.53 -10.63 43.48
N VAL A 634 -21.19 -11.91 43.36
CA VAL A 634 -20.73 -12.52 42.10
C VAL A 634 -21.78 -13.53 41.65
N ASN A 635 -22.26 -13.44 40.41
CA ASN A 635 -23.22 -14.40 39.88
C ASN A 635 -22.53 -15.72 39.51
N ILE A 636 -22.35 -16.61 40.49
CA ILE A 636 -21.69 -17.90 40.31
C ILE A 636 -22.58 -18.97 39.62
N PHE A 637 -23.82 -18.65 39.26
CA PHE A 637 -24.80 -19.58 38.68
C PHE A 637 -24.97 -19.44 37.16
N ARG A 638 -24.19 -18.59 36.48
CA ARG A 638 -24.01 -18.75 35.03
C ARG A 638 -23.21 -20.02 34.80
N ASN A 639 -23.89 -21.06 34.30
CA ASN A 639 -23.36 -22.42 34.09
C ASN A 639 -22.05 -22.52 33.27
N ASP A 640 -21.56 -21.42 32.67
CA ASP A 640 -20.42 -21.39 31.75
C ASP A 640 -19.25 -20.49 32.24
N LEU A 641 -19.39 -19.76 33.35
CA LEU A 641 -18.43 -18.73 33.80
C LEU A 641 -18.19 -18.78 35.32
N SER A 642 -17.51 -19.81 35.81
CA SER A 642 -16.94 -19.78 37.16
C SER A 642 -15.65 -18.94 37.16
N PRO A 643 -15.53 -17.86 37.95
CA PRO A 643 -14.37 -16.98 37.92
C PRO A 643 -13.10 -17.75 38.28
N LYS A 644 -12.05 -17.57 37.48
CA LYS A 644 -10.73 -18.15 37.77
C LYS A 644 -10.03 -17.27 38.79
N ILE A 645 -9.95 -17.75 40.03
CA ILE A 645 -9.20 -17.12 41.10
C ILE A 645 -7.84 -17.80 41.20
N LYS A 646 -6.78 -17.04 40.93
CA LYS A 646 -5.39 -17.51 41.02
C LYS A 646 -4.64 -16.61 42.00
N THR A 647 -4.07 -17.24 43.01
CA THR A 647 -3.33 -16.59 44.09
C THR A 647 -2.34 -17.58 44.68
N ASP A 648 -1.21 -17.07 45.18
CA ASP A 648 -0.20 -17.85 45.88
C ASP A 648 -0.42 -17.84 47.42
N LYS A 649 -1.51 -17.22 47.91
CA LYS A 649 -1.84 -17.05 49.34
C LYS A 649 -3.32 -17.36 49.64
N GLU A 650 -3.66 -17.63 50.89
CA GLU A 650 -5.06 -17.87 51.29
C GLU A 650 -5.92 -16.60 51.11
N ILE A 651 -6.99 -16.68 50.30
CA ILE A 651 -8.01 -15.63 50.23
C ILE A 651 -9.14 -15.99 51.19
N LEU A 652 -9.39 -15.11 52.16
CA LEU A 652 -10.36 -15.30 53.21
C LEU A 652 -11.71 -14.66 52.82
N PHE A 653 -12.57 -15.44 52.19
CA PHE A 653 -13.94 -15.02 51.90
C PHE A 653 -14.73 -14.90 53.20
N ARG A 654 -15.12 -13.69 53.58
CA ARG A 654 -15.90 -13.44 54.80
C ARG A 654 -17.41 -13.45 54.54
N ASP A 655 -17.87 -12.97 53.37
CA ASP A 655 -19.29 -12.89 53.00
C ASP A 655 -19.49 -13.28 51.51
N ILE A 656 -19.82 -14.54 51.22
CA ILE A 656 -20.29 -14.93 49.87
C ILE A 656 -21.82 -14.93 49.90
N MET A 657 -22.43 -13.91 49.31
CA MET A 657 -23.89 -13.85 49.16
C MET A 657 -24.31 -14.50 47.85
N LEU A 658 -24.97 -15.66 47.95
CA LEU A 658 -25.50 -16.42 46.82
C LEU A 658 -26.90 -15.93 46.46
N GLU A 659 -27.14 -15.65 45.18
CA GLU A 659 -28.50 -15.40 44.69
C GLU A 659 -29.24 -16.74 44.58
N SER A 660 -29.76 -17.25 45.70
CA SER A 660 -30.83 -18.24 45.67
C SER A 660 -32.15 -17.53 45.87
N THR A 661 -33.05 -17.71 44.92
CA THR A 661 -34.45 -17.25 44.90
C THR A 661 -35.02 -16.94 46.29
N HIS A 662 -35.27 -15.65 46.56
CA HIS A 662 -36.10 -15.16 47.66
C HIS A 662 -35.77 -15.72 49.07
N LYS A 663 -34.57 -15.46 49.59
CA LYS A 663 -34.31 -15.14 51.01
C LYS A 663 -32.84 -14.75 51.21
N PHE A 664 -32.62 -13.64 51.93
CA PHE A 664 -31.29 -13.18 52.34
C PHE A 664 -30.88 -13.96 53.59
N ASP A 665 -30.01 -14.96 53.44
CA ASP A 665 -29.28 -15.55 54.56
C ASP A 665 -27.79 -15.21 54.38
N SER A 666 -27.20 -14.54 55.36
CA SER A 666 -25.76 -14.28 55.40
C SER A 666 -25.02 -15.60 55.59
N PHE A 667 -24.17 -15.98 54.63
CA PHE A 667 -23.31 -17.15 54.75
C PHE A 667 -21.87 -16.70 55.05
N ILE A 668 -21.34 -17.14 56.19
CA ILE A 668 -19.90 -17.07 56.50
C ILE A 668 -19.30 -18.42 56.09
N GLY A 669 -18.41 -18.42 55.10
CA GLY A 669 -17.75 -19.64 54.63
C GLY A 669 -16.36 -19.35 54.08
N THR A 670 -15.35 -20.06 54.58
CA THR A 670 -13.96 -19.95 54.13
C THR A 670 -13.75 -20.84 52.90
N LEU A 671 -13.35 -20.25 51.76
CA LEU A 671 -12.85 -21.01 50.62
C LEU A 671 -11.33 -21.22 50.79
N ILE A 672 -10.90 -22.46 50.96
CA ILE A 672 -9.48 -22.81 51.06
C ILE A 672 -9.06 -23.44 49.73
N PHE A 673 -8.10 -22.82 49.04
CA PHE A 673 -7.47 -23.40 47.87
C PHE A 673 -6.20 -24.14 48.32
N ASN A 674 -6.16 -25.46 48.13
CA ASN A 674 -4.94 -26.25 48.37
C ASN A 674 -4.13 -26.38 47.06
N GLU A 675 -2.82 -26.67 47.18
CA GLU A 675 -1.79 -26.73 46.13
C GLU A 675 -2.15 -27.61 44.91
N GLU A 676 -3.21 -28.43 44.98
CA GLU A 676 -3.70 -29.29 43.90
C GLU A 676 -4.87 -28.74 43.06
N LYS A 677 -5.24 -27.45 43.15
CA LYS A 677 -6.30 -26.83 42.32
C LYS A 677 -7.66 -27.58 42.33
N LYS A 678 -8.14 -28.03 43.49
CA LYS A 678 -9.53 -28.50 43.66
C LYS A 678 -10.28 -27.60 44.65
N MET A 679 -11.41 -27.06 44.20
CA MET A 679 -12.33 -26.24 44.99
C MET A 679 -12.95 -27.11 46.10
N LYS A 680 -12.69 -26.80 47.37
CA LYS A 680 -13.41 -27.38 48.51
C LYS A 680 -14.16 -26.26 49.22
N MET A 681 -15.49 -26.26 49.09
CA MET A 681 -16.38 -25.36 49.80
C MET A 681 -16.66 -25.96 51.19
N LEU A 682 -16.20 -25.30 52.25
CA LEU A 682 -16.46 -25.70 53.63
C LEU A 682 -17.65 -24.88 54.14
N ILE A 683 -18.83 -25.50 54.12
CA ILE A 683 -20.07 -24.90 54.65
C ILE A 683 -20.08 -25.12 56.16
N LEU A 684 -19.82 -24.07 56.94
CA LEU A 684 -20.12 -24.09 58.37
C LEU A 684 -21.55 -23.55 58.55
N ARG A 685 -22.49 -24.44 58.88
CA ARG A 685 -23.78 -24.02 59.44
C ARG A 685 -23.56 -23.66 60.90
N GLU A 686 -23.69 -22.39 61.26
CA GLU A 686 -24.08 -22.05 62.63
C GLU A 686 -25.59 -22.33 62.79
N ASN A 687 -25.93 -23.04 63.86
CA ASN A 687 -27.31 -23.41 64.21
C ASN A 687 -28.13 -22.21 64.69
#